data_AF-A0A327RL47-F1
#
_entry.id   AF-A0A327RL47-F1
#
_cell.length_a   1.000
_cell.length_b   1.000
_cell.length_c   1.000
_cell.angle_alpha   90.00
_cell.angle_beta   90.00
_cell.angle_gamma   90.00
#
_symmetry.space_group_name_H-M   'P 1'
#
loop_
_entity.id
_entity.type
_entity.pdbx_description
1 polymer ?
#
loop_
_entity_poly.entity_id
_entity_poly.type
_entity_poly.pdbx_seq_one_letter_code
_entity_poly.pdbx_strand_id
1 'polypeptide(L)'
;MTIDYIYRKEEISVRSYHICKYNKLNTISDLKEYYFKHKSFDKLRNCGRKSNEELIEICNKYQGEHFENIETEIKKENPLKTIISDLTRVQREVINSFILVNTNSLSVRSKNAISLHLKKNFKIKNFAEKVFFNSVDIKHWKNVGAKSIPEIELYLNIIKDFVKEVSESKEEKYLISLKNNFLIQRTFSISKIPNNVLESESIFLLTDFLLNSNALFDNTQIAIVKKAFKIYQNQKELTLDDIADEVKLTRERVRQIRVMCLDELFEKLSFIQNFNDDLFQKYNIDTNSEQIEINQDLIDVINITNLTFFSREFVTFILYVYLSNRFSLIGFVEDVIQPKYFNARNRHNWNNFFLIKKEIIKEIDFNALANDIDNRINDRIVESYSFNFKSYLSRFLINDNIDILNSGFSIAENILNEEFEMSLDLNENIIFKRNTHKQVPEYIIEALENLNKPSKLSEIFEWICNHYPEATKSEEALRGSCQRSNEIIYFGRSSTFGLKKWENTRNDIKGGTIKDIVTELLENSNTPIHITEILEEVHKYRAKTNERNIITNLKLDPNKSFIIFNQKFIGLLNKVNDYDLIKYENLPIQLGKIIKGKLKKNTLNDINQMSNFLNKNYDLTLKETKNILTSLNINL
;
A
#
# COMPACT_ATOMS: atom_id res chain seq x y z
N MET A 1 23.36 -76.46 44.17
CA MET A 1 23.18 -77.00 45.54
C MET A 1 21.87 -77.79 45.68
N THR A 2 21.87 -78.97 46.32
CA THR A 2 20.67 -79.83 46.48
C THR A 2 19.92 -79.56 47.79
N ILE A 3 18.62 -79.85 47.82
CA ILE A 3 17.79 -79.72 49.04
C ILE A 3 18.25 -80.69 50.15
N ASP A 4 18.75 -81.87 49.79
CA ASP A 4 19.35 -82.81 50.76
C ASP A 4 20.57 -82.20 51.47
N TYR A 5 21.37 -81.40 50.76
CA TYR A 5 22.53 -80.73 51.33
C TYR A 5 22.12 -79.60 52.29
N ILE A 6 21.10 -78.81 51.94
CA ILE A 6 20.56 -77.73 52.80
C ILE A 6 19.97 -78.30 54.08
N TYR A 7 19.23 -79.41 53.98
CA TYR A 7 18.66 -80.08 55.14
C TYR A 7 19.74 -80.67 56.06
N ARG A 8 20.80 -81.28 55.51
CA ARG A 8 21.94 -81.77 56.30
C ARG A 8 22.71 -80.66 57.02
N LYS A 9 22.62 -79.42 56.55
CA LYS A 9 23.16 -78.23 57.23
C LYS A 9 22.19 -77.61 58.24
N GLU A 10 21.04 -78.25 58.49
CA GLU A 10 19.99 -77.77 59.40
C GLU A 10 19.43 -76.38 59.03
N GLU A 11 19.55 -75.98 57.76
CA GLU A 11 19.10 -74.66 57.30
C GLU A 11 17.61 -74.61 56.95
N ILE A 12 16.98 -75.76 56.81
CA ILE A 12 15.52 -75.90 56.65
C ILE A 12 15.01 -76.96 57.62
N SER A 13 13.80 -76.74 58.12
CA SER A 13 13.09 -77.72 58.93
C SER A 13 12.79 -79.02 58.18
N VAL A 14 12.63 -80.11 58.92
CA VAL A 14 12.17 -81.42 58.40
C VAL A 14 10.90 -81.27 57.56
N ARG A 15 10.00 -80.36 57.96
CA ARG A 15 8.75 -80.08 57.27
C ARG A 15 9.01 -79.46 55.89
N SER A 16 9.86 -78.44 55.82
CA SER A 16 10.22 -77.76 54.56
C SER A 16 11.01 -78.67 53.64
N TYR A 17 11.89 -79.52 54.19
CA TYR A 17 12.57 -80.59 53.44
C TYR A 17 11.56 -81.56 52.77
N HIS A 18 10.58 -82.05 53.53
CA HIS A 18 9.55 -82.93 52.98
C HIS A 18 8.67 -82.23 51.94
N ILE A 19 8.31 -80.95 52.15
CA ILE A 19 7.55 -80.17 51.15
C ILE A 19 8.32 -80.13 49.83
N CYS A 20 9.61 -79.85 49.85
CA CYS A 20 10.45 -79.85 48.65
C CYS A 20 10.46 -81.22 47.98
N LYS A 21 10.72 -82.30 48.73
CA LYS A 21 10.77 -83.66 48.18
C LYS A 21 9.44 -84.15 47.61
N TYR A 22 8.33 -83.91 48.30
CA TYR A 22 7.00 -84.30 47.82
C TYR A 22 6.60 -83.58 46.53
N ASN A 23 7.04 -82.33 46.36
CA ASN A 23 6.75 -81.53 45.18
C ASN A 23 7.87 -81.57 44.13
N LYS A 24 8.81 -82.52 44.27
CA LYS A 24 9.95 -82.76 43.35
C LYS A 24 10.89 -81.55 43.18
N LEU A 25 10.95 -80.65 44.16
CA LEU A 25 11.94 -79.57 44.23
C LEU A 25 13.19 -80.15 44.89
N ASN A 26 14.14 -80.64 44.09
CA ASN A 26 15.32 -81.35 44.59
C ASN A 26 16.56 -80.47 44.70
N THR A 27 16.56 -79.30 44.05
CA THR A 27 17.66 -78.34 44.05
C THR A 27 17.21 -76.94 44.45
N ILE A 28 18.17 -76.07 44.82
CA ILE A 28 17.90 -74.63 45.01
C ILE A 28 17.38 -73.99 43.73
N SER A 29 17.82 -74.45 42.57
CA SER A 29 17.35 -73.96 41.28
C SER A 29 15.86 -74.22 41.12
N ASP A 30 15.41 -75.45 41.40
CA ASP A 30 13.99 -75.83 41.35
C ASP A 30 13.15 -74.97 42.31
N LEU A 31 13.68 -74.72 43.51
CA LEU A 31 13.01 -73.89 44.53
C LEU A 31 12.84 -72.44 44.04
N LYS A 32 13.89 -71.86 43.46
CA LYS A 32 13.89 -70.50 42.91
C LYS A 32 13.00 -70.37 41.68
N GLU A 33 12.99 -71.35 40.79
CA GLU A 33 12.12 -71.36 39.62
C GLU A 33 10.65 -71.34 40.04
N TYR A 34 10.28 -72.19 41.01
CA TYR A 34 8.93 -72.20 41.56
C TYR A 34 8.57 -70.85 42.21
N TYR A 35 9.46 -70.29 43.04
CA TYR A 35 9.25 -68.99 43.67
C TYR A 35 9.15 -67.85 42.66
N PHE A 36 9.95 -67.84 41.61
CA PHE A 36 9.89 -66.82 40.56
C PHE A 36 8.52 -66.81 39.87
N LYS A 37 7.99 -68.00 39.57
CA LYS A 37 6.71 -68.19 38.89
C LYS A 37 5.49 -67.89 39.76
N HIS A 38 5.55 -68.22 41.06
CA HIS A 38 4.37 -68.16 41.94
C HIS A 38 4.45 -67.10 43.05
N LYS A 39 5.62 -66.48 43.24
CA LYS A 39 5.95 -65.49 44.30
C LYS A 39 5.68 -65.96 45.74
N SER A 40 5.41 -67.26 45.92
CA SER A 40 5.15 -67.92 47.20
C SER A 40 5.17 -69.44 46.99
N PHE A 41 5.27 -70.18 48.09
CA PHE A 41 5.17 -71.64 48.19
C PHE A 41 3.85 -72.10 48.82
N ASP A 42 2.94 -71.18 49.15
CA ASP A 42 1.66 -71.50 49.81
C ASP A 42 0.77 -72.45 48.98
N LYS A 43 0.99 -72.52 47.66
CA LYS A 43 0.30 -73.43 46.75
C LYS A 43 0.87 -74.85 46.74
N LEU A 44 2.02 -75.08 47.39
CA LEU A 44 2.58 -76.42 47.54
C LEU A 44 1.80 -77.21 48.58
N ARG A 45 1.52 -78.47 48.25
CA ARG A 45 0.81 -79.37 49.17
C ARG A 45 1.59 -79.48 50.48
N ASN A 46 0.90 -79.29 51.60
CA ASN A 46 1.41 -79.32 52.99
C ASN A 46 2.32 -78.15 53.39
N CYS A 47 2.45 -77.11 52.56
CA CYS A 47 3.16 -75.88 52.89
C CYS A 47 2.26 -74.96 53.73
N GLY A 48 2.70 -74.67 54.95
CA GLY A 48 2.07 -73.67 55.82
C GLY A 48 2.94 -72.43 55.91
N ARG A 49 2.38 -71.34 56.48
CA ARG A 49 3.02 -70.02 56.53
C ARG A 49 4.51 -70.03 56.95
N LYS A 50 4.86 -70.77 58.02
CA LYS A 50 6.26 -70.88 58.49
C LYS A 50 7.19 -71.55 57.47
N SER A 51 6.73 -72.63 56.82
CA SER A 51 7.53 -73.30 55.78
C SER A 51 7.63 -72.47 54.50
N ASN A 52 6.59 -71.69 54.17
CA ASN A 52 6.64 -70.75 53.06
C ASN A 52 7.71 -69.67 53.31
N GLU A 53 7.70 -69.03 54.47
CA GLU A 53 8.68 -68.01 54.86
C GLU A 53 10.12 -68.59 54.88
N GLU A 54 10.31 -69.77 55.46
CA GLU A 54 11.59 -70.49 55.52
C GLU A 54 12.15 -70.82 54.12
N LEU A 55 11.31 -71.29 53.19
CA LEU A 55 11.73 -71.58 51.81
C LEU A 55 12.05 -70.31 51.00
N ILE A 56 11.35 -69.20 51.26
CA ILE A 56 11.65 -67.89 50.66
C ILE A 56 13.01 -67.38 51.16
N GLU A 57 13.30 -67.53 52.45
CA GLU A 57 14.60 -67.18 53.02
C GLU A 57 15.74 -67.97 52.37
N ILE A 58 15.55 -69.27 52.10
CA ILE A 58 16.53 -70.06 51.35
C ILE A 58 16.74 -69.57 49.92
N CYS A 59 15.68 -69.20 49.20
CA CYS A 59 15.80 -68.59 47.87
C CYS A 59 16.65 -67.31 47.90
N ASN A 60 16.50 -66.50 48.95
CA ASN A 60 17.23 -65.24 49.13
C ASN A 60 18.67 -65.46 49.62
N LYS A 61 18.90 -66.42 50.52
CA LYS A 61 20.20 -66.71 51.12
C LYS A 61 21.22 -67.19 50.09
N TYR A 62 20.79 -67.95 49.09
CA TYR A 62 21.66 -68.56 48.08
C TYR A 62 21.67 -67.83 46.74
N GLN A 63 21.56 -66.49 46.73
CA GLN A 63 21.48 -65.66 45.51
C GLN A 63 22.67 -65.78 44.53
N GLY A 64 23.78 -66.44 44.90
CA GLY A 64 25.05 -66.39 44.14
C GLY A 64 25.46 -67.60 43.28
N GLU A 65 24.72 -68.71 43.20
CA GLU A 65 25.18 -69.89 42.41
C GLU A 65 24.34 -70.16 41.14
N HIS A 66 24.97 -69.81 40.00
CA HIS A 66 24.75 -70.16 38.58
C HIS A 66 23.35 -70.03 37.93
N PHE A 67 23.25 -69.01 37.06
CA PHE A 67 22.93 -69.18 35.64
C PHE A 67 23.87 -68.26 34.84
N GLU A 68 25.03 -68.79 34.46
CA GLU A 68 25.75 -68.28 33.30
C GLU A 68 25.31 -69.12 32.10
N ASN A 69 25.04 -68.39 31.02
CA ASN A 69 24.86 -68.82 29.63
C ASN A 69 23.47 -69.21 29.11
N ILE A 70 22.94 -68.22 28.38
CA ILE A 70 22.28 -68.31 27.07
C ILE A 70 20.83 -68.80 27.09
N GLU A 71 19.92 -67.83 27.19
CA GLU A 71 19.00 -67.57 26.08
C GLU A 71 18.66 -66.07 26.04
N THR A 72 18.91 -65.48 24.89
CA THR A 72 18.54 -64.13 24.47
C THR A 72 17.04 -63.91 24.59
N GLU A 73 16.55 -63.39 25.72
CA GLU A 73 15.41 -62.48 25.70
C GLU A 73 15.93 -61.10 25.33
N ILE A 74 16.05 -60.88 24.02
CA ILE A 74 15.81 -59.55 23.45
C ILE A 74 14.50 -59.11 24.07
N LYS A 75 14.53 -58.09 24.96
CA LYS A 75 13.37 -57.23 25.17
C LYS A 75 12.90 -56.90 23.77
N LYS A 76 11.80 -57.49 23.30
CA LYS A 76 11.15 -57.07 22.07
C LYS A 76 10.75 -55.62 22.33
N GLU A 77 11.64 -54.68 21.99
CA GLU A 77 11.24 -53.31 21.79
C GLU A 77 10.04 -53.38 20.85
N ASN A 78 8.96 -52.71 21.23
CA ASN A 78 7.77 -52.62 20.40
C ASN A 78 8.22 -52.27 18.98
N PRO A 79 8.01 -53.13 17.96
CA PRO A 79 8.55 -52.89 16.61
C PRO A 79 8.14 -51.52 16.05
N LEU A 80 6.97 -51.02 16.45
CA LEU A 80 6.50 -49.69 16.08
C LEU A 80 7.33 -48.56 16.71
N LYS A 81 7.92 -48.78 17.87
CA LYS A 81 8.76 -47.79 18.56
C LYS A 81 10.05 -47.55 17.80
N THR A 82 10.69 -48.62 17.29
CA THR A 82 11.85 -48.55 16.40
C THR A 82 11.48 -47.94 15.06
N ILE A 83 10.35 -48.34 14.46
CA ILE A 83 9.85 -47.71 13.22
C ILE A 83 9.71 -46.19 13.38
N ILE A 84 9.06 -45.73 14.45
CA ILE A 84 8.78 -44.30 14.64
C ILE A 84 10.04 -43.48 14.97
N SER A 85 11.02 -44.06 15.68
CA SER A 85 12.29 -43.36 15.92
C SER A 85 13.05 -43.12 14.61
N ASP A 86 12.97 -44.07 13.69
CA ASP A 86 13.79 -44.12 12.48
C ASP A 86 13.14 -43.38 11.29
N LEU A 87 11.89 -42.92 11.44
CA LEU A 87 11.21 -42.14 10.41
C LEU A 87 12.02 -40.90 10.02
N THR A 88 12.21 -40.72 8.72
CA THR A 88 12.80 -39.50 8.13
C THR A 88 11.88 -38.29 8.36
N ARG A 89 12.40 -37.09 8.10
CA ARG A 89 11.60 -35.86 8.17
C ARG A 89 10.37 -35.93 7.26
N VAL A 90 10.55 -36.34 6.00
CA VAL A 90 9.48 -36.45 5.00
C VAL A 90 8.42 -37.45 5.47
N GLN A 91 8.83 -38.65 5.90
CA GLN A 91 7.91 -39.67 6.40
C GLN A 91 7.09 -39.15 7.60
N ARG A 92 7.72 -38.42 8.53
CA ARG A 92 7.00 -37.79 9.66
C ARG A 92 5.98 -36.76 9.18
N GLU A 93 6.32 -35.93 8.21
CA GLU A 93 5.41 -34.91 7.65
C GLU A 93 4.21 -35.54 6.95
N VAL A 94 4.41 -36.59 6.15
CA VAL A 94 3.35 -37.37 5.50
C VAL A 94 2.40 -37.97 6.55
N ILE A 95 2.95 -38.64 7.57
CA ILE A 95 2.15 -39.25 8.65
C ILE A 95 1.41 -38.18 9.46
N ASN A 96 2.06 -37.06 9.81
CA ASN A 96 1.42 -35.98 10.56
C ASN A 96 0.21 -35.41 9.80
N SER A 97 0.37 -35.20 8.49
CA SER A 97 -0.71 -34.72 7.61
C SER A 97 -1.87 -35.71 7.58
N PHE A 98 -1.55 -36.99 7.42
CA PHE A 98 -2.54 -38.07 7.45
C PHE A 98 -3.30 -38.15 8.78
N ILE A 99 -2.61 -38.05 9.92
CA ILE A 99 -3.25 -38.03 11.26
C ILE A 99 -4.20 -36.84 11.36
N LEU A 100 -3.75 -35.64 10.99
CA LEU A 100 -4.56 -34.41 11.10
C LEU A 100 -5.85 -34.53 10.28
N VAL A 101 -5.73 -34.93 9.02
CA VAL A 101 -6.84 -35.07 8.09
C VAL A 101 -7.84 -36.11 8.57
N ASN A 102 -7.37 -37.31 8.95
CA ASN A 102 -8.22 -38.37 9.46
C ASN A 102 -8.89 -38.00 10.79
N THR A 103 -8.23 -37.19 11.64
CA THR A 103 -8.84 -36.71 12.90
C THR A 103 -9.99 -35.76 12.63
N ASN A 104 -9.82 -34.83 11.68
CA ASN A 104 -10.87 -33.89 11.29
C ASN A 104 -12.07 -34.58 10.64
N SER A 105 -11.84 -35.78 10.14
CA SER A 105 -12.75 -36.68 9.45
C SER A 105 -13.71 -37.45 10.38
N LEU A 106 -13.37 -37.52 11.68
CA LEU A 106 -14.15 -38.21 12.69
C LEU A 106 -15.45 -37.47 13.03
N SER A 107 -16.44 -38.20 13.55
CA SER A 107 -17.60 -37.60 14.19
C SER A 107 -17.19 -36.61 15.28
N VAL A 108 -18.00 -35.56 15.50
CA VAL A 108 -17.69 -34.48 16.46
C VAL A 108 -17.27 -35.03 17.82
N ARG A 109 -17.94 -36.08 18.30
CA ARG A 109 -17.65 -36.71 19.58
C ARG A 109 -16.28 -37.42 19.58
N SER A 110 -16.00 -38.22 18.57
CA SER A 110 -14.74 -38.95 18.44
C SER A 110 -13.55 -38.01 18.18
N LYS A 111 -13.74 -36.98 17.35
CA LYS A 111 -12.78 -35.88 17.14
C LYS A 111 -12.43 -35.17 18.45
N ASN A 112 -13.43 -34.83 19.26
CA ASN A 112 -13.23 -34.17 20.55
C ASN A 112 -12.51 -35.07 21.55
N ALA A 113 -12.82 -36.37 21.59
CA ALA A 113 -12.13 -37.33 22.44
C ALA A 113 -10.63 -37.44 22.07
N ILE A 114 -10.33 -37.65 20.78
CA ILE A 114 -8.94 -37.75 20.27
C ILE A 114 -8.17 -36.44 20.51
N SER A 115 -8.78 -35.31 20.16
CA SER A 115 -8.14 -33.99 20.33
C SER A 115 -7.81 -33.69 21.79
N LEU A 116 -8.70 -34.07 22.71
CA LEU A 116 -8.48 -33.92 24.14
C LEU A 116 -7.35 -34.82 24.63
N HIS A 117 -7.36 -36.11 24.27
CA HIS A 117 -6.32 -37.07 24.66
C HIS A 117 -4.94 -36.63 24.16
N LEU A 118 -4.87 -36.20 22.90
CA LEU A 118 -3.65 -35.72 22.27
C LEU A 118 -3.23 -34.32 22.73
N LYS A 119 -4.04 -33.61 23.52
CA LYS A 119 -3.84 -32.20 23.90
C LYS A 119 -3.68 -31.29 22.66
N LYS A 120 -4.48 -31.54 21.62
CA LYS A 120 -4.44 -30.86 20.31
C LYS A 120 -3.09 -30.92 19.59
N ASN A 121 -2.21 -31.86 19.93
CA ASN A 121 -0.94 -32.08 19.26
C ASN A 121 -0.99 -33.38 18.42
N PHE A 122 -1.13 -33.23 17.10
CA PHE A 122 -1.29 -34.36 16.18
C PHE A 122 0.02 -34.89 15.58
N LYS A 123 1.18 -34.44 16.09
CA LYS A 123 2.47 -34.95 15.63
C LYS A 123 2.64 -36.42 16.00
N ILE A 124 3.17 -37.24 15.09
CA ILE A 124 3.36 -38.69 15.22
C ILE A 124 4.10 -39.07 16.50
N LYS A 125 5.07 -38.27 16.96
CA LYS A 125 5.76 -38.50 18.22
C LYS A 125 4.80 -38.48 19.42
N ASN A 126 4.00 -37.41 19.55
CA ASN A 126 3.01 -37.30 20.63
C ASN A 126 1.87 -38.32 20.46
N PHE A 127 1.46 -38.57 19.21
CA PHE A 127 0.45 -39.57 18.90
C PHE A 127 0.90 -40.96 19.37
N ALA A 128 2.09 -41.39 18.95
CA ALA A 128 2.63 -42.70 19.28
C ALA A 128 2.85 -42.88 20.79
N GLU A 129 3.40 -41.88 21.48
CA GLU A 129 3.59 -41.91 22.93
C GLU A 129 2.26 -42.12 23.67
N LYS A 130 1.20 -41.46 23.22
CA LYS A 130 -0.11 -41.51 23.90
C LYS A 130 -1.02 -42.65 23.46
N VAL A 131 -0.74 -43.25 22.30
CA VAL A 131 -1.66 -44.16 21.63
C VAL A 131 -1.04 -45.52 21.30
N PHE A 132 0.19 -45.56 20.77
CA PHE A 132 0.81 -46.79 20.29
C PHE A 132 1.76 -47.45 21.27
N PHE A 133 2.44 -46.68 22.13
CA PHE A 133 3.45 -47.21 23.05
C PHE A 133 2.88 -47.67 24.39
N ASN A 134 1.73 -47.13 24.77
CA ASN A 134 1.02 -47.50 26.00
C ASN A 134 -0.23 -48.31 25.63
N SER A 135 -0.59 -49.30 26.44
CA SER A 135 -1.86 -50.01 26.30
C SER A 135 -3.00 -49.03 26.56
N VAL A 136 -3.68 -48.61 25.50
CA VAL A 136 -4.79 -47.66 25.60
C VAL A 136 -6.10 -48.42 25.76
N ASP A 137 -6.78 -48.19 26.87
CA ASP A 137 -8.20 -48.56 27.00
C ASP A 137 -9.09 -47.37 26.62
N ILE A 138 -9.52 -47.36 25.37
CA ILE A 138 -10.33 -46.29 24.76
C ILE A 138 -11.68 -46.13 25.49
N LYS A 139 -12.16 -47.18 26.16
CA LYS A 139 -13.44 -47.16 26.90
C LYS A 139 -13.44 -46.16 28.06
N HIS A 140 -12.27 -45.87 28.61
CA HIS A 140 -12.11 -44.97 29.76
C HIS A 140 -11.75 -43.53 29.35
N TRP A 141 -11.67 -43.23 28.05
CA TRP A 141 -11.37 -41.90 27.59
C TRP A 141 -12.54 -40.94 27.81
N LYS A 142 -12.22 -39.72 28.28
CA LYS A 142 -13.21 -38.65 28.42
C LYS A 142 -13.82 -38.35 27.04
N ASN A 143 -15.14 -38.20 27.01
CA ASN A 143 -15.97 -37.97 25.82
C ASN A 143 -16.16 -39.16 24.87
N VAL A 144 -15.62 -40.34 25.19
CA VAL A 144 -15.91 -41.56 24.42
C VAL A 144 -17.20 -42.22 24.91
N GLY A 145 -18.02 -42.72 23.99
CA GLY A 145 -19.21 -43.51 24.30
C GLY A 145 -19.27 -44.76 23.41
N ALA A 146 -20.23 -45.65 23.66
CA ALA A 146 -20.33 -46.96 22.99
C ALA A 146 -20.28 -46.88 21.45
N LYS A 147 -20.89 -45.85 20.85
CA LYS A 147 -20.88 -45.62 19.38
C LYS A 147 -19.57 -45.05 18.84
N SER A 148 -18.77 -44.38 19.68
CA SER A 148 -17.47 -43.79 19.28
C SER A 148 -16.32 -44.78 19.35
N ILE A 149 -16.45 -45.86 20.15
CA ILE A 149 -15.38 -46.86 20.31
C ILE A 149 -15.00 -47.50 18.97
N PRO A 150 -15.94 -48.06 18.16
CA PRO A 150 -15.57 -48.71 16.90
C PRO A 150 -14.96 -47.73 15.88
N GLU A 151 -15.45 -46.49 15.86
CA GLU A 151 -14.93 -45.44 14.98
C GLU A 151 -13.49 -45.05 15.35
N ILE A 152 -13.21 -44.89 16.65
CA ILE A 152 -11.86 -44.58 17.14
C ILE A 152 -10.92 -45.76 16.91
N GLU A 153 -11.33 -47.00 17.20
CA GLU A 153 -10.51 -48.20 16.95
C GLU A 153 -10.14 -48.32 15.47
N LEU A 154 -11.10 -48.11 14.57
CA LEU A 154 -10.86 -48.11 13.12
C LEU A 154 -9.86 -47.02 12.73
N TYR A 155 -10.04 -45.80 13.22
CA TYR A 155 -9.12 -44.68 12.99
C TYR A 155 -7.69 -44.98 13.47
N LEU A 156 -7.54 -45.58 14.66
CA LEU A 156 -6.24 -45.95 15.21
C LEU A 156 -5.55 -47.02 14.36
N ASN A 157 -6.31 -48.00 13.87
CA ASN A 157 -5.79 -49.04 12.99
C ASN A 157 -5.36 -48.46 11.63
N ILE A 158 -6.18 -47.60 11.02
CA ILE A 158 -5.84 -46.93 9.76
C ILE A 158 -4.53 -46.13 9.88
N ILE A 159 -4.35 -45.37 10.97
CA ILE A 159 -3.08 -44.65 11.18
C ILE A 159 -1.92 -45.62 11.39
N LYS A 160 -2.12 -46.68 12.16
CA LYS A 160 -1.08 -47.66 12.45
C LYS A 160 -0.59 -48.37 11.18
N ASP A 161 -1.51 -48.72 10.27
CA ASP A 161 -1.16 -49.36 9.01
C ASP A 161 -0.51 -48.36 8.05
N PHE A 162 -0.98 -47.12 7.98
CA PHE A 162 -0.34 -46.07 7.20
C PHE A 162 1.08 -45.74 7.67
N VAL A 163 1.32 -45.75 8.99
CA VAL A 163 2.68 -45.56 9.55
C VAL A 163 3.63 -46.66 9.06
N LYS A 164 3.16 -47.92 8.94
CA LYS A 164 3.99 -49.01 8.42
C LYS A 164 4.26 -48.82 6.93
N GLU A 165 3.23 -48.58 6.13
CA GLU A 165 3.35 -48.34 4.68
C GLU A 165 4.35 -47.21 4.38
N VAL A 166 4.22 -46.08 5.07
CA VAL A 166 5.14 -44.93 4.92
C VAL A 166 6.55 -45.28 5.38
N SER A 167 6.71 -46.05 6.45
CA SER A 167 8.03 -46.41 6.97
C SER A 167 8.83 -47.35 6.05
N GLU A 168 8.14 -48.17 5.27
CA GLU A 168 8.75 -49.14 4.37
C GLU A 168 9.27 -48.48 3.07
N SER A 169 8.68 -47.35 2.67
CA SER A 169 9.11 -46.63 1.47
C SER A 169 10.23 -45.62 1.75
N LYS A 170 11.29 -45.70 0.93
CA LYS A 170 12.39 -44.72 0.88
C LYS A 170 12.25 -43.75 -0.29
N GLU A 171 11.28 -43.96 -1.17
CA GLU A 171 11.11 -43.17 -2.38
C GLU A 171 10.29 -41.91 -2.07
N GLU A 172 10.94 -40.75 -2.09
CA GLU A 172 10.36 -39.47 -1.71
C GLU A 172 9.13 -39.11 -2.57
N LYS A 173 9.18 -39.35 -3.89
CA LYS A 173 8.04 -39.10 -4.79
C LYS A 173 6.79 -39.89 -4.43
N TYR A 174 6.96 -41.15 -4.02
CA TYR A 174 5.87 -41.99 -3.57
C TYR A 174 5.29 -41.50 -2.23
N LEU A 175 6.14 -41.05 -1.32
CA LEU A 175 5.70 -40.47 -0.04
C LEU A 175 4.91 -39.17 -0.25
N ILE A 176 5.37 -38.31 -1.17
CA ILE A 176 4.66 -37.10 -1.60
C ILE A 176 3.31 -37.46 -2.23
N SER A 177 3.28 -38.46 -3.13
CA SER A 177 2.05 -38.89 -3.80
C SER A 177 1.00 -39.43 -2.82
N LEU A 178 1.41 -40.22 -1.83
CA LEU A 178 0.52 -40.69 -0.76
C LEU A 178 -0.09 -39.52 0.04
N LYS A 179 0.75 -38.55 0.45
CA LYS A 179 0.29 -37.36 1.18
C LYS A 179 -0.73 -36.58 0.36
N ASN A 180 -0.37 -36.25 -0.88
CA ASN A 180 -1.14 -35.40 -1.76
C ASN A 180 -2.47 -36.06 -2.13
N ASN A 181 -2.46 -37.36 -2.43
CA ASN A 181 -3.66 -38.12 -2.73
C ASN A 181 -4.66 -38.03 -1.56
N PHE A 182 -4.16 -38.22 -0.34
CA PHE A 182 -5.01 -38.18 0.85
C PHE A 182 -5.61 -36.80 1.09
N LEU A 183 -4.81 -35.73 0.96
CA LEU A 183 -5.25 -34.35 1.15
C LEU A 183 -6.34 -33.96 0.12
N ILE A 184 -6.10 -34.25 -1.16
CA ILE A 184 -6.98 -33.84 -2.25
C ILE A 184 -8.29 -34.65 -2.21
N GLN A 185 -8.22 -35.98 -2.11
CA GLN A 185 -9.42 -36.83 -2.09
C GLN A 185 -10.35 -36.48 -0.92
N ARG A 186 -9.77 -36.22 0.26
CA ARG A 186 -10.58 -35.89 1.44
C ARG A 186 -11.26 -34.54 1.33
N THR A 187 -10.65 -33.59 0.60
CA THR A 187 -11.14 -32.22 0.49
C THR A 187 -12.13 -32.06 -0.66
N PHE A 188 -11.84 -32.64 -1.83
CA PHE A 188 -12.57 -32.35 -3.07
C PHE A 188 -13.35 -33.52 -3.68
N SER A 189 -13.39 -34.68 -3.01
CA SER A 189 -14.13 -35.87 -3.52
C SER A 189 -13.78 -36.27 -4.96
N ILE A 190 -12.52 -36.07 -5.37
CA ILE A 190 -12.04 -36.37 -6.73
C ILE A 190 -11.58 -37.83 -6.79
N SER A 191 -12.13 -38.61 -7.73
CA SER A 191 -11.87 -40.06 -7.82
C SER A 191 -10.56 -40.42 -8.52
N LYS A 192 -10.09 -39.59 -9.47
CA LYS A 192 -8.86 -39.82 -10.23
C LYS A 192 -8.00 -38.56 -10.22
N ILE A 193 -6.83 -38.65 -9.62
CA ILE A 193 -5.85 -37.57 -9.58
C ILE A 193 -4.64 -38.04 -10.40
N PRO A 194 -4.17 -37.25 -11.38
CA PRO A 194 -3.00 -37.59 -12.19
C PRO A 194 -1.72 -37.75 -11.35
N ASN A 195 -0.86 -38.71 -11.72
CA ASN A 195 0.39 -38.96 -10.99
C ASN A 195 1.31 -37.75 -10.96
N ASN A 196 1.37 -36.94 -12.02
CA ASN A 196 2.18 -35.71 -12.05
C ASN A 196 1.71 -34.67 -11.01
N VAL A 197 0.41 -34.63 -10.68
CA VAL A 197 -0.13 -33.79 -9.61
C VAL A 197 0.18 -34.41 -8.25
N LEU A 198 0.02 -35.72 -8.12
CA LEU A 198 0.28 -36.43 -6.86
C LEU A 198 1.76 -36.36 -6.47
N GLU A 199 2.68 -36.58 -7.39
CA GLU A 199 4.12 -36.60 -7.15
C GLU A 199 4.75 -35.18 -7.06
N SER A 200 3.96 -34.13 -7.25
CA SER A 200 4.42 -32.74 -7.23
C SER A 200 3.89 -31.98 -6.01
N GLU A 201 4.72 -31.10 -5.46
CA GLU A 201 4.31 -30.14 -4.43
C GLU A 201 3.99 -28.75 -5.00
N SER A 202 3.92 -28.62 -6.33
CA SER A 202 3.64 -27.34 -6.98
C SER A 202 2.23 -26.84 -6.69
N ILE A 203 2.11 -25.66 -6.09
CA ILE A 203 0.81 -25.01 -5.87
C ILE A 203 0.16 -24.57 -7.18
N PHE A 204 0.95 -24.27 -8.21
CA PHE A 204 0.44 -23.82 -9.51
C PHE A 204 -0.16 -24.98 -10.28
N LEU A 205 0.56 -26.10 -10.40
CA LEU A 205 0.05 -27.31 -11.05
C LEU A 205 -1.19 -27.83 -10.31
N LEU A 206 -1.18 -27.82 -8.98
CA LEU A 206 -2.34 -28.19 -8.18
C LEU A 206 -3.53 -27.26 -8.44
N THR A 207 -3.31 -25.95 -8.47
CA THR A 207 -4.38 -24.96 -8.73
C THR A 207 -5.00 -25.18 -10.10
N ASP A 208 -4.19 -25.41 -11.13
CA ASP A 208 -4.70 -25.69 -12.49
C ASP A 208 -5.54 -26.97 -12.51
N PHE A 209 -5.05 -28.04 -11.87
CA PHE A 209 -5.81 -29.28 -11.72
C PHE A 209 -7.16 -29.07 -11.02
N LEU A 210 -7.19 -28.31 -9.92
CA LEU A 210 -8.42 -28.04 -9.17
C LEU A 210 -9.43 -27.19 -9.98
N LEU A 211 -8.95 -26.23 -10.77
CA LEU A 211 -9.77 -25.46 -11.70
C LEU A 211 -10.31 -26.31 -12.85
N ASN A 212 -9.52 -27.26 -13.37
CA ASN A 212 -9.89 -28.11 -14.49
C ASN A 212 -10.75 -29.31 -14.10
N SER A 213 -10.70 -29.74 -12.84
CA SER A 213 -11.56 -30.78 -12.27
C SER A 213 -12.86 -30.24 -11.66
N ASN A 214 -13.11 -28.92 -11.75
CA ASN A 214 -14.26 -28.25 -11.15
C ASN A 214 -14.37 -28.52 -9.63
N ALA A 215 -13.22 -28.64 -8.97
CA ALA A 215 -13.14 -28.97 -7.55
C ALA A 215 -13.50 -27.78 -6.66
N LEU A 216 -13.15 -26.56 -7.10
CA LEU A 216 -13.37 -25.33 -6.34
C LEU A 216 -14.81 -24.83 -6.46
N PHE A 217 -15.42 -25.01 -7.63
CA PHE A 217 -16.72 -24.43 -7.98
C PHE A 217 -17.51 -25.42 -8.83
N ASP A 218 -18.84 -25.33 -8.79
CA ASP A 218 -19.67 -26.16 -9.66
C ASP A 218 -19.44 -25.87 -11.15
N ASN A 219 -19.96 -26.72 -12.03
CA ASN A 219 -19.73 -26.64 -13.49
C ASN A 219 -20.13 -25.29 -14.10
N THR A 220 -21.18 -24.64 -13.58
CA THR A 220 -21.64 -23.35 -14.11
C THR A 220 -20.78 -22.22 -13.56
N GLN A 221 -20.50 -22.24 -12.26
CA GLN A 221 -19.66 -21.28 -11.57
C GLN A 221 -18.24 -21.26 -12.16
N ILE A 222 -17.61 -22.43 -12.34
CA ILE A 222 -16.26 -22.53 -12.89
C ILE A 222 -16.18 -22.05 -14.35
N ALA A 223 -17.23 -22.29 -15.14
CA ALA A 223 -17.32 -21.81 -16.51
C ALA A 223 -17.41 -20.28 -16.59
N ILE A 224 -18.06 -19.64 -15.60
CA ILE A 224 -18.10 -18.19 -15.44
C ILE A 224 -16.75 -17.68 -14.94
N VAL A 225 -16.18 -18.29 -13.90
CA VAL A 225 -14.87 -17.93 -13.32
C VAL A 225 -13.78 -17.89 -14.39
N LYS A 226 -13.65 -18.95 -15.19
CA LYS A 226 -12.66 -19.06 -16.27
C LYS A 226 -12.80 -18.03 -17.39
N LYS A 227 -13.94 -17.34 -17.50
CA LYS A 227 -14.20 -16.32 -18.53
C LYS A 227 -14.18 -14.90 -17.97
N ALA A 228 -14.72 -14.75 -16.77
CA ALA A 228 -14.90 -13.47 -16.10
C ALA A 228 -13.65 -13.00 -15.35
N PHE A 229 -12.74 -13.91 -15.00
CA PHE A 229 -11.47 -13.58 -14.35
C PHE A 229 -10.31 -13.77 -15.31
N LYS A 230 -9.29 -12.93 -15.18
CA LYS A 230 -8.02 -13.00 -15.89
C LYS A 230 -7.18 -14.15 -15.34
N ILE A 231 -7.58 -15.40 -15.60
CA ILE A 231 -6.89 -16.59 -15.09
C ILE A 231 -5.71 -16.95 -15.99
N TYR A 232 -5.89 -16.86 -17.31
CA TYR A 232 -4.90 -17.33 -18.28
C TYR A 232 -4.24 -16.17 -19.05
N GLN A 233 -2.99 -16.35 -19.47
CA GLN A 233 -2.31 -15.38 -20.34
C GLN A 233 -3.05 -15.25 -21.67
N ASN A 234 -3.08 -14.04 -22.23
CA ASN A 234 -3.70 -13.75 -23.52
C ASN A 234 -5.17 -14.20 -23.63
N GLN A 235 -5.86 -14.36 -22.48
CA GLN A 235 -7.27 -14.71 -22.45
C GLN A 235 -8.09 -13.56 -23.02
N LYS A 236 -9.02 -13.87 -23.93
CA LYS A 236 -9.95 -12.87 -24.46
C LYS A 236 -10.85 -12.36 -23.34
N GLU A 237 -10.87 -11.04 -23.15
CA GLU A 237 -11.81 -10.39 -22.24
C GLU A 237 -13.22 -10.41 -22.86
N LEU A 238 -14.18 -10.98 -22.14
CA LEU A 238 -15.58 -11.10 -22.56
C LEU A 238 -16.45 -10.18 -21.74
N THR A 239 -17.51 -9.61 -22.31
CA THR A 239 -18.51 -8.86 -21.52
C THR A 239 -19.39 -9.80 -20.70
N LEU A 240 -20.11 -9.25 -19.71
CA LEU A 240 -21.10 -10.03 -18.95
C LEU A 240 -22.21 -10.59 -19.85
N ASP A 241 -22.53 -9.91 -20.94
CA ASP A 241 -23.51 -10.35 -21.93
C ASP A 241 -22.96 -11.52 -22.76
N ASP A 242 -21.72 -11.42 -23.24
CA ASP A 242 -21.06 -12.54 -23.94
C ASP A 242 -21.01 -13.81 -23.08
N ILE A 243 -20.64 -13.67 -21.80
CA ILE A 243 -20.59 -14.81 -20.87
C ILE A 243 -21.98 -15.37 -20.64
N ALA A 244 -23.00 -14.51 -20.49
CA ALA A 244 -24.39 -14.90 -20.26
C ALA A 244 -24.96 -15.72 -21.42
N ASP A 245 -24.66 -15.31 -22.66
CA ASP A 245 -25.05 -16.04 -23.87
C ASP A 245 -24.41 -17.44 -23.92
N GLU A 246 -23.11 -17.54 -23.59
CA GLU A 246 -22.39 -18.82 -23.61
C GLU A 246 -22.85 -19.81 -22.53
N VAL A 247 -23.11 -19.33 -21.31
CA VAL A 247 -23.55 -20.19 -20.19
C VAL A 247 -25.08 -20.32 -20.09
N LYS A 248 -25.83 -19.70 -21.01
CA LYS A 248 -27.30 -19.71 -21.09
C LYS A 248 -27.96 -19.22 -19.79
N LEU A 249 -27.46 -18.13 -19.24
CA LEU A 249 -28.03 -17.45 -18.07
C LEU A 249 -28.33 -15.99 -18.39
N THR A 250 -29.03 -15.29 -17.50
CA THR A 250 -29.18 -13.84 -17.63
C THR A 250 -27.90 -13.13 -17.22
N ARG A 251 -27.62 -11.96 -17.84
CA ARG A 251 -26.51 -11.08 -17.48
C ARG A 251 -26.41 -10.81 -15.97
N GLU A 252 -27.54 -10.51 -15.34
CA GLU A 252 -27.59 -10.25 -13.90
C GLU A 252 -27.28 -11.50 -13.07
N ARG A 253 -27.72 -12.68 -13.52
CA ARG A 253 -27.38 -13.94 -12.83
C ARG A 253 -25.90 -14.24 -12.93
N VAL A 254 -25.27 -14.01 -14.09
CA VAL A 254 -23.81 -14.14 -14.26
C VAL A 254 -23.08 -13.17 -13.34
N ARG A 255 -23.51 -11.91 -13.27
CA ARG A 255 -22.92 -10.91 -12.36
C ARG A 255 -22.97 -11.37 -10.91
N GLN A 256 -24.11 -11.87 -10.44
CA GLN A 256 -24.27 -12.37 -9.06
C GLN A 256 -23.34 -13.56 -8.77
N ILE A 257 -23.29 -14.54 -9.68
CA ILE A 257 -22.41 -15.70 -9.52
C ILE A 257 -20.94 -15.26 -9.52
N ARG A 258 -20.56 -14.35 -10.42
CA ARG A 258 -19.19 -13.82 -10.49
C ARG A 258 -18.76 -13.18 -9.17
N VAL A 259 -19.60 -12.32 -8.57
CA VAL A 259 -19.31 -11.67 -7.28
C VAL A 259 -19.15 -12.72 -6.18
N MET A 260 -20.10 -13.65 -6.06
CA MET A 260 -20.03 -14.73 -5.08
C MET A 260 -18.77 -15.58 -5.25
N CYS A 261 -18.41 -15.96 -6.48
CA CYS A 261 -17.20 -16.74 -6.73
C CYS A 261 -15.93 -15.96 -6.40
N LEU A 262 -15.91 -14.64 -6.61
CA LEU A 262 -14.78 -13.79 -6.25
C LEU A 262 -14.58 -13.77 -4.73
N ASP A 263 -15.67 -13.56 -3.98
CA ASP A 263 -15.67 -13.50 -2.52
C ASP A 263 -15.19 -14.82 -1.89
N GLU A 264 -15.54 -15.95 -2.49
CA GLU A 264 -15.15 -17.29 -2.01
C GLU A 264 -13.77 -17.76 -2.50
N LEU A 265 -13.18 -17.10 -3.52
CA LEU A 265 -12.01 -17.62 -4.23
C LEU A 265 -10.80 -17.82 -3.31
N PHE A 266 -10.54 -16.84 -2.42
CA PHE A 266 -9.43 -16.92 -1.47
C PHE A 266 -9.57 -18.12 -0.54
N GLU A 267 -10.73 -18.26 0.11
CA GLU A 267 -10.99 -19.35 1.06
C GLU A 267 -10.91 -20.71 0.38
N LYS A 268 -11.44 -20.84 -0.84
CA LYS A 268 -11.38 -22.09 -1.60
C LYS A 268 -9.97 -22.46 -2.05
N LEU A 269 -9.14 -21.47 -2.41
CA LEU A 269 -7.74 -21.70 -2.77
C LEU A 269 -6.83 -21.87 -1.54
N SER A 270 -7.23 -21.45 -0.34
CA SER A 270 -6.42 -21.57 0.89
C SER A 270 -5.92 -23.00 1.15
N PHE A 271 -6.61 -24.01 0.61
CA PHE A 271 -6.18 -25.41 0.65
C PHE A 271 -4.73 -25.63 0.16
N ILE A 272 -4.24 -24.85 -0.81
CA ILE A 272 -2.88 -24.99 -1.35
C ILE A 272 -1.79 -24.75 -0.28
N GLN A 273 -2.11 -24.06 0.81
CA GLN A 273 -1.20 -23.85 1.95
C GLN A 273 -0.82 -25.15 2.67
N ASN A 274 -1.52 -26.26 2.42
CA ASN A 274 -1.16 -27.57 2.97
C ASN A 274 0.01 -28.24 2.23
N PHE A 275 0.48 -27.64 1.15
CA PHE A 275 1.59 -28.13 0.33
C PHE A 275 2.85 -27.33 0.63
N ASN A 276 4.01 -27.96 0.48
CA ASN A 276 5.31 -27.34 0.76
C ASN A 276 6.03 -27.06 -0.56
N ASP A 277 5.58 -26.04 -1.26
CA ASP A 277 6.21 -25.64 -2.51
C ASP A 277 7.47 -24.81 -2.25
N ASP A 278 8.63 -25.34 -2.66
CA ASP A 278 9.91 -24.63 -2.56
C ASP A 278 10.01 -23.54 -3.64
N LEU A 279 9.40 -22.40 -3.35
CA LEU A 279 9.30 -21.27 -4.27
C LEU A 279 10.68 -20.73 -4.67
N PHE A 280 11.67 -20.78 -3.78
CA PHE A 280 13.01 -20.30 -4.06
C PHE A 280 13.74 -21.25 -5.00
N GLN A 281 13.78 -22.55 -4.69
CA GLN A 281 14.50 -23.51 -5.53
C GLN A 281 13.88 -23.67 -6.92
N LYS A 282 12.54 -23.63 -7.02
CA LYS A 282 11.84 -23.87 -8.30
C LYS A 282 11.70 -22.64 -9.17
N TYR A 283 11.51 -21.47 -8.57
CA TYR A 283 11.12 -20.24 -9.29
C TYR A 283 12.00 -19.03 -8.94
N ASN A 284 12.98 -19.19 -8.04
CA ASN A 284 13.82 -18.10 -7.53
C ASN A 284 13.03 -16.98 -6.82
N ILE A 285 11.91 -17.33 -6.17
CA ILE A 285 11.13 -16.37 -5.38
C ILE A 285 11.69 -16.32 -3.96
N ASP A 286 12.32 -15.19 -3.60
CA ASP A 286 12.77 -14.95 -2.23
C ASP A 286 11.62 -14.45 -1.36
N THR A 287 11.14 -15.29 -0.44
CA THR A 287 10.08 -14.91 0.53
C THR A 287 10.60 -14.08 1.71
N ASN A 288 11.91 -13.80 1.75
CA ASN A 288 12.51 -12.89 2.74
C ASN A 288 12.60 -11.45 2.24
N SER A 289 12.34 -11.18 0.96
CA SER A 289 12.25 -9.81 0.45
C SER A 289 11.05 -9.06 1.05
N GLU A 290 11.12 -7.73 1.06
CA GLU A 290 10.05 -6.86 1.55
C GLU A 290 8.81 -6.87 0.65
N GLN A 291 9.04 -7.02 -0.65
CA GLN A 291 8.05 -7.19 -1.69
C GLN A 291 8.46 -8.35 -2.60
N ILE A 292 7.49 -9.15 -3.03
CA ILE A 292 7.71 -10.16 -4.07
C ILE A 292 7.41 -9.51 -5.41
N GLU A 293 8.44 -9.28 -6.20
CA GLU A 293 8.32 -8.76 -7.56
C GLU A 293 7.89 -9.86 -8.52
N ILE A 294 6.87 -9.58 -9.31
CA ILE A 294 6.28 -10.53 -10.24
C ILE A 294 6.33 -9.90 -11.62
N ASN A 295 7.40 -10.19 -12.34
CA ASN A 295 7.64 -9.75 -13.72
C ASN A 295 7.31 -10.88 -14.72
N GLN A 296 7.33 -10.56 -16.01
CA GLN A 296 6.98 -11.52 -17.06
C GLN A 296 7.91 -12.75 -17.06
N ASP A 297 9.22 -12.56 -16.82
CA ASP A 297 10.20 -13.64 -16.76
C ASP A 297 9.85 -14.67 -15.67
N LEU A 298 9.46 -14.21 -14.47
CA LEU A 298 9.01 -15.09 -13.39
C LEU A 298 7.73 -15.84 -13.77
N ILE A 299 6.78 -15.17 -14.41
CA ILE A 299 5.53 -15.81 -14.86
C ILE A 299 5.85 -16.91 -15.87
N ASP A 300 6.76 -16.67 -16.81
CA ASP A 300 7.13 -17.64 -17.83
C ASP A 300 7.84 -18.85 -17.20
N VAL A 301 8.75 -18.64 -16.24
CA VAL A 301 9.39 -19.72 -15.48
C VAL A 301 8.34 -20.56 -14.74
N ILE A 302 7.39 -19.93 -14.04
CA ILE A 302 6.33 -20.63 -13.34
C ILE A 302 5.49 -21.45 -14.32
N ASN A 303 5.04 -20.86 -15.43
CA ASN A 303 4.18 -21.52 -16.39
C ASN A 303 4.89 -22.68 -17.10
N ILE A 304 6.14 -22.50 -17.53
CA ILE A 304 6.93 -23.55 -18.19
C ILE A 304 7.19 -24.72 -17.22
N THR A 305 7.64 -24.45 -15.99
CA THR A 305 7.96 -25.50 -15.01
C THR A 305 6.72 -26.31 -14.61
N ASN A 306 5.54 -25.69 -14.60
CA ASN A 306 4.30 -26.33 -14.16
C ASN A 306 3.37 -26.77 -15.29
N LEU A 307 3.74 -26.53 -16.56
CA LEU A 307 2.89 -26.75 -17.74
C LEU A 307 1.53 -26.05 -17.63
N THR A 308 1.52 -24.85 -17.07
CA THR A 308 0.33 -24.00 -16.91
C THR A 308 0.39 -22.82 -17.87
N PHE A 309 -0.68 -22.02 -17.91
CA PHE A 309 -0.75 -20.82 -18.74
C PHE A 309 -1.36 -19.64 -18.00
N PHE A 310 -1.03 -19.49 -16.73
CA PHE A 310 -1.63 -18.49 -15.85
C PHE A 310 -1.15 -17.07 -16.15
N SER A 311 -2.06 -16.10 -16.04
CA SER A 311 -1.77 -14.68 -16.13
C SER A 311 -0.89 -14.19 -14.96
N ARG A 312 -0.32 -12.99 -15.10
CA ARG A 312 0.43 -12.32 -14.02
C ARG A 312 -0.47 -12.09 -12.80
N GLU A 313 -1.69 -11.63 -13.03
CA GLU A 313 -2.67 -11.32 -11.99
C GLU A 313 -3.03 -12.58 -11.18
N PHE A 314 -3.28 -13.69 -11.86
CA PHE A 314 -3.70 -14.92 -11.20
C PHE A 314 -2.53 -15.62 -10.51
N VAL A 315 -1.32 -15.62 -11.08
CA VAL A 315 -0.11 -16.09 -10.37
C VAL A 315 0.12 -15.29 -9.10
N THR A 316 0.01 -13.95 -9.18
CA THR A 316 0.13 -13.09 -8.00
C THR A 316 -0.92 -13.41 -6.95
N PHE A 317 -2.15 -13.67 -7.37
CA PHE A 317 -3.23 -14.07 -6.48
C PHE A 317 -2.98 -15.45 -5.81
N ILE A 318 -2.49 -16.45 -6.56
CA ILE A 318 -2.11 -17.76 -6.02
C ILE A 318 -1.01 -17.60 -4.95
N LEU A 319 0.03 -16.82 -5.25
CA LEU A 319 1.12 -16.52 -4.32
C LEU A 319 0.60 -15.78 -3.08
N TYR A 320 -0.30 -14.82 -3.26
CA TYR A 320 -0.96 -14.14 -2.15
C TYR A 320 -1.70 -15.12 -1.24
N VAL A 321 -2.52 -16.01 -1.80
CA VAL A 321 -3.23 -17.03 -1.02
C VAL A 321 -2.22 -17.90 -0.26
N TYR A 322 -1.22 -18.44 -0.94
CA TYR A 322 -0.22 -19.32 -0.34
C TYR A 322 0.62 -18.65 0.77
N LEU A 323 1.00 -17.38 0.58
CA LEU A 323 1.87 -16.63 1.48
C LEU A 323 1.12 -15.68 2.43
N SER A 324 -0.21 -15.77 2.49
CA SER A 324 -1.07 -14.85 3.25
C SER A 324 -0.75 -14.74 4.73
N ASN A 325 0.00 -15.67 5.33
CA ASN A 325 0.49 -15.56 6.70
C ASN A 325 1.53 -14.45 6.89
N ARG A 326 2.33 -14.15 5.85
CA ARG A 326 3.46 -13.20 5.91
C ARG A 326 3.28 -12.00 4.99
N PHE A 327 2.57 -12.16 3.88
CA PHE A 327 2.35 -11.13 2.88
C PHE A 327 0.88 -10.72 2.80
N SER A 328 0.66 -9.50 2.33
CA SER A 328 -0.64 -8.91 2.03
C SER A 328 -0.64 -8.46 0.57
N LEU A 329 -1.82 -8.49 -0.04
CA LEU A 329 -2.04 -8.02 -1.40
C LEU A 329 -2.47 -6.56 -1.38
N ILE A 330 -1.74 -5.70 -2.09
CA ILE A 330 -2.15 -4.35 -2.47
C ILE A 330 -2.64 -4.38 -3.91
N GLY A 331 -3.64 -3.55 -4.21
CA GLY A 331 -4.48 -3.66 -5.39
C GLY A 331 -5.81 -4.33 -5.06
N PHE A 332 -6.94 -3.67 -5.36
CA PHE A 332 -8.26 -4.25 -5.10
C PHE A 332 -8.48 -5.45 -6.02
N VAL A 333 -8.91 -6.57 -5.44
CA VAL A 333 -9.06 -7.84 -6.17
C VAL A 333 -10.05 -7.70 -7.32
N GLU A 334 -11.13 -6.94 -7.09
CA GLU A 334 -12.15 -6.64 -8.09
C GLU A 334 -11.62 -5.89 -9.30
N ASP A 335 -10.63 -5.01 -9.11
CA ASP A 335 -10.10 -4.15 -10.17
C ASP A 335 -9.13 -4.91 -11.09
N VAL A 336 -8.31 -5.78 -10.49
CA VAL A 336 -7.16 -6.37 -11.15
C VAL A 336 -7.49 -7.75 -11.73
N ILE A 337 -8.18 -8.61 -10.97
CA ILE A 337 -8.44 -10.00 -11.40
C ILE A 337 -9.56 -10.10 -12.44
N GLN A 338 -10.37 -9.06 -12.60
CA GLN A 338 -11.46 -8.99 -13.58
C GLN A 338 -11.08 -8.06 -14.73
N PRO A 339 -11.62 -8.28 -15.94
CA PRO A 339 -11.61 -7.26 -16.99
C PRO A 339 -12.29 -5.98 -16.51
N LYS A 340 -11.80 -4.82 -16.96
CA LYS A 340 -12.30 -3.51 -16.52
C LYS A 340 -13.63 -3.18 -17.19
N TYR A 341 -14.74 -3.56 -16.56
CA TYR A 341 -16.09 -3.16 -17.01
C TYR A 341 -16.57 -1.85 -16.40
N PHE A 342 -16.16 -1.56 -15.17
CA PHE A 342 -16.61 -0.40 -14.40
C PHE A 342 -15.48 0.10 -13.50
N ASN A 343 -15.33 1.42 -13.44
CA ASN A 343 -14.41 2.06 -12.51
C ASN A 343 -15.18 2.53 -11.26
N ALA A 344 -14.62 2.26 -10.09
CA ALA A 344 -15.00 2.90 -8.84
C ALA A 344 -14.79 4.42 -8.96
N ARG A 345 -15.74 5.20 -8.42
CA ARG A 345 -15.72 6.67 -8.55
C ARG A 345 -14.97 7.39 -7.45
N ASN A 346 -14.79 6.75 -6.29
CA ASN A 346 -14.32 7.39 -5.05
C ASN A 346 -12.96 6.86 -4.58
N ARG A 347 -12.24 6.15 -5.45
CA ARG A 347 -10.92 5.60 -5.19
C ARG A 347 -10.20 5.33 -6.51
N HIS A 348 -8.88 5.22 -6.45
CA HIS A 348 -8.06 4.73 -7.53
C HIS A 348 -8.49 3.30 -7.96
N ASN A 349 -8.39 3.03 -9.26
CA ASN A 349 -8.79 1.77 -9.89
C ASN A 349 -7.53 1.03 -10.36
N TRP A 350 -7.08 0.07 -9.56
CA TRP A 350 -5.78 -0.57 -9.74
C TRP A 350 -5.70 -1.33 -11.07
N ASN A 351 -4.49 -1.42 -11.62
CA ASN A 351 -4.15 -2.23 -12.77
C ASN A 351 -3.38 -3.49 -12.39
N ASN A 352 -2.55 -3.40 -11.34
CA ASN A 352 -1.68 -4.47 -10.91
C ASN A 352 -1.87 -4.82 -9.43
N PHE A 353 -1.40 -6.01 -9.09
CA PHE A 353 -1.26 -6.46 -7.72
C PHE A 353 0.18 -6.28 -7.24
N PHE A 354 0.33 -5.95 -5.95
CA PHE A 354 1.62 -5.86 -5.28
C PHE A 354 1.59 -6.73 -4.02
N LEU A 355 2.51 -7.70 -3.94
CA LEU A 355 2.58 -8.62 -2.81
C LEU A 355 3.65 -8.16 -1.82
N ILE A 356 3.23 -7.57 -0.71
CA ILE A 356 4.10 -6.85 0.24
C ILE A 356 4.02 -7.49 1.62
N LYS A 357 5.15 -7.54 2.35
CA LYS A 357 5.17 -8.04 3.72
C LYS A 357 4.16 -7.30 4.61
N LYS A 358 3.44 -8.07 5.43
CA LYS A 358 2.46 -7.55 6.40
C LYS A 358 3.06 -6.56 7.38
N GLU A 359 4.35 -6.69 7.69
CA GLU A 359 5.06 -5.75 8.58
C GLU A 359 5.07 -4.33 8.01
N ILE A 360 5.21 -4.17 6.69
CA ILE A 360 5.25 -2.87 6.03
C ILE A 360 3.83 -2.32 5.84
N ILE A 361 2.88 -3.17 5.44
CA ILE A 361 1.47 -2.78 5.25
C ILE A 361 0.83 -2.26 6.55
N LYS A 362 1.30 -2.72 7.71
CA LYS A 362 0.83 -2.21 9.02
C LYS A 362 1.32 -0.80 9.33
N GLU A 363 2.37 -0.34 8.65
CA GLU A 363 3.00 0.94 8.92
C GLU A 363 2.72 1.98 7.83
N ILE A 364 2.42 1.57 6.59
CA ILE A 364 2.18 2.48 5.46
C ILE A 364 0.86 2.14 4.76
N ASP A 365 0.01 3.16 4.57
CA ASP A 365 -1.22 3.05 3.78
C ASP A 365 -0.96 3.34 2.29
N PHE A 366 -0.58 2.30 1.55
CA PHE A 366 -0.36 2.39 0.10
C PHE A 366 -1.63 2.65 -0.70
N ASN A 367 -2.82 2.33 -0.17
CA ASN A 367 -4.08 2.67 -0.83
C ASN A 367 -4.36 4.16 -0.76
N ALA A 368 -4.13 4.78 0.40
CA ALA A 368 -4.23 6.22 0.56
C ALA A 368 -3.22 6.97 -0.32
N LEU A 369 -1.98 6.46 -0.41
CA LEU A 369 -0.96 6.98 -1.32
C LEU A 369 -1.44 6.98 -2.78
N ALA A 370 -1.89 5.83 -3.28
CA ALA A 370 -2.37 5.69 -4.65
C ALA A 370 -3.58 6.60 -4.93
N ASN A 371 -4.51 6.72 -3.97
CA ASN A 371 -5.66 7.63 -4.09
C ASN A 371 -5.23 9.10 -4.18
N ASP A 372 -4.27 9.56 -3.36
CA ASP A 372 -3.81 10.96 -3.41
C ASP A 372 -3.06 11.26 -4.72
N ILE A 373 -2.26 10.31 -5.21
CA ILE A 373 -1.59 10.42 -6.52
C ILE A 373 -2.63 10.50 -7.66
N ASP A 374 -3.59 9.58 -7.69
CA ASP A 374 -4.67 9.56 -8.69
C ASP A 374 -5.45 10.87 -8.71
N ASN A 375 -5.82 11.39 -7.53
CA ASN A 375 -6.50 12.68 -7.41
C ASN A 375 -5.64 13.83 -7.96
N ARG A 376 -4.35 13.88 -7.62
CA ARG A 376 -3.45 14.94 -8.12
C ARG A 376 -3.27 14.92 -9.63
N ILE A 377 -3.19 13.74 -10.24
CA ILE A 377 -3.05 13.59 -11.70
C ILE A 377 -4.33 14.05 -12.42
N ASN A 378 -5.49 13.73 -11.83
CA ASN A 378 -6.81 14.07 -12.38
C ASN A 378 -7.22 15.52 -12.10
N ASP A 379 -6.66 16.15 -11.07
CA ASP A 379 -6.87 17.57 -10.77
C ASP A 379 -6.30 18.47 -11.86
N ARG A 380 -6.87 19.67 -12.01
CA ARG A 380 -6.41 20.64 -13.01
C ARG A 380 -5.03 21.20 -12.63
N ILE A 381 -3.98 20.79 -13.35
CA ILE A 381 -2.61 21.27 -13.18
C ILE A 381 -2.31 22.32 -14.25
N VAL A 382 -2.15 23.58 -13.82
CA VAL A 382 -1.82 24.72 -14.69
C VAL A 382 -0.31 24.87 -14.90
N GLU A 383 0.48 24.54 -13.88
CA GLU A 383 1.95 24.54 -13.95
C GLU A 383 2.48 23.24 -13.37
N SER A 384 3.49 22.65 -14.02
CA SER A 384 4.13 21.45 -13.51
C SER A 384 4.78 21.75 -12.16
N TYR A 385 4.62 20.85 -11.20
CA TYR A 385 5.24 20.97 -9.88
C TYR A 385 5.86 19.64 -9.47
N SER A 386 6.82 19.72 -8.54
CA SER A 386 7.46 18.54 -7.99
C SER A 386 7.78 18.74 -6.51
N PHE A 387 7.95 17.63 -5.81
CA PHE A 387 8.38 17.60 -4.42
C PHE A 387 9.01 16.26 -4.06
N ASN A 388 9.83 16.25 -2.99
CA ASN A 388 10.56 15.06 -2.57
C ASN A 388 9.59 13.92 -2.22
N PHE A 389 9.78 12.77 -2.85
CA PHE A 389 8.86 11.64 -2.76
C PHE A 389 8.88 10.96 -1.38
N LYS A 390 10.04 10.85 -0.74
CA LYS A 390 10.15 10.26 0.60
C LYS A 390 9.41 11.08 1.66
N SER A 391 9.53 12.40 1.58
CA SER A 391 8.78 13.35 2.43
C SER A 391 7.28 13.33 2.14
N TYR A 392 6.89 13.02 0.91
CA TYR A 392 5.49 12.82 0.55
C TYR A 392 4.95 11.49 1.09
N LEU A 393 5.72 10.40 0.96
CA LEU A 393 5.38 9.06 1.47
C LEU A 393 5.13 9.06 2.98
N SER A 394 5.88 9.87 3.75
CA SER A 394 5.72 9.96 5.21
C SER A 394 4.33 10.40 5.66
N ARG A 395 3.56 11.08 4.79
CA ARG A 395 2.18 11.49 5.07
C ARG A 395 1.20 10.31 5.15
N PHE A 396 1.62 9.14 4.69
CA PHE A 396 0.81 7.91 4.65
C PHE A 396 1.27 6.88 5.69
N LEU A 397 2.10 7.29 6.66
CA LEU A 397 2.44 6.45 7.81
C LEU A 397 1.20 6.28 8.72
N ILE A 398 1.01 5.07 9.22
CA ILE A 398 -0.10 4.71 10.12
C ILE A 398 0.28 4.91 11.59
N ASN A 399 1.49 4.53 11.97
CA ASN A 399 1.98 4.60 13.37
C ASN A 399 3.17 5.54 13.56
N ASP A 400 3.40 6.48 12.62
CA ASP A 400 4.50 7.46 12.64
C ASP A 400 5.93 6.85 12.72
N ASN A 401 6.09 5.58 12.36
CA ASN A 401 7.39 4.91 12.33
C ASN A 401 8.21 5.35 11.11
N ILE A 402 9.05 6.37 11.26
CA ILE A 402 9.83 6.94 10.15
C ILE A 402 10.85 5.96 9.56
N ASP A 403 11.39 5.04 10.35
CA ASP A 403 12.45 4.12 9.90
C ASP A 403 11.95 3.17 8.79
N ILE A 404 10.66 2.85 8.78
CA ILE A 404 10.03 1.99 7.75
C ILE A 404 10.01 2.65 6.37
N LEU A 405 10.20 3.97 6.27
CA LEU A 405 10.17 4.68 5.01
C LEU A 405 11.27 4.24 4.05
N ASN A 406 12.41 3.74 4.54
CA ASN A 406 13.46 3.22 3.66
C ASN A 406 12.96 1.98 2.91
N SER A 407 12.35 1.03 3.63
CA SER A 407 11.72 -0.16 3.09
C SER A 407 10.51 0.17 2.20
N GLY A 408 9.67 1.09 2.68
CA GLY A 408 8.48 1.53 1.96
C GLY A 408 8.75 2.32 0.69
N PHE A 409 9.90 3.01 0.60
CA PHE A 409 10.23 3.89 -0.53
C PHE A 409 10.31 3.13 -1.84
N SER A 410 11.10 2.05 -1.89
CA SER A 410 11.24 1.24 -3.10
C SER A 410 9.92 0.61 -3.54
N ILE A 411 9.07 0.21 -2.58
CA ILE A 411 7.73 -0.33 -2.86
C ILE A 411 6.82 0.76 -3.42
N ALA A 412 6.81 1.95 -2.80
CA ALA A 412 6.01 3.08 -3.26
C ALA A 412 6.44 3.57 -4.64
N GLU A 413 7.75 3.57 -4.92
CA GLU A 413 8.30 3.88 -6.24
C GLU A 413 7.89 2.83 -7.28
N ASN A 414 7.91 1.55 -6.93
CA ASN A 414 7.41 0.49 -7.81
C ASN A 414 5.92 0.68 -8.14
N ILE A 415 5.09 0.98 -7.14
CA ILE A 415 3.66 1.32 -7.35
C ILE A 415 3.54 2.55 -8.27
N LEU A 416 4.34 3.60 -8.04
CA LEU A 416 4.33 4.81 -8.86
C LEU A 416 4.60 4.50 -10.34
N ASN A 417 5.60 3.67 -10.62
CA ASN A 417 5.98 3.29 -11.97
C ASN A 417 4.91 2.38 -12.63
N GLU A 418 4.51 1.29 -11.96
CA GLU A 418 3.63 0.27 -12.54
C GLU A 418 2.16 0.70 -12.63
N GLU A 419 1.67 1.56 -11.72
CA GLU A 419 0.27 2.02 -11.74
C GLU A 419 0.06 3.34 -12.49
N PHE A 420 1.02 4.26 -12.41
CA PHE A 420 0.84 5.63 -12.90
C PHE A 420 1.78 6.02 -14.05
N GLU A 421 2.69 5.13 -14.46
CA GLU A 421 3.73 5.41 -15.47
C GLU A 421 4.57 6.66 -15.11
N MET A 422 4.75 6.89 -13.81
CA MET A 422 5.48 8.03 -13.26
C MET A 422 6.80 7.54 -12.67
N SER A 423 7.88 8.25 -12.98
CA SER A 423 9.19 8.02 -12.39
C SER A 423 9.66 9.22 -11.57
N LEU A 424 10.56 8.96 -10.62
CA LEU A 424 11.21 10.00 -9.85
C LEU A 424 12.33 10.66 -10.66
N ASP A 425 12.60 11.94 -10.37
CA ASP A 425 13.76 12.63 -10.93
C ASP A 425 15.07 12.23 -10.23
N LEU A 426 16.20 12.77 -10.71
CA LEU A 426 17.53 12.50 -10.13
C LEU A 426 17.67 12.95 -8.67
N ASN A 427 16.73 13.75 -8.16
CA ASN A 427 16.70 14.23 -6.78
C ASN A 427 15.56 13.58 -5.98
N GLU A 428 15.05 12.43 -6.43
CA GLU A 428 13.97 11.67 -5.80
C GLU A 428 12.65 12.48 -5.66
N ASN A 429 12.41 13.44 -6.54
CA ASN A 429 11.13 14.15 -6.57
C ASN A 429 10.14 13.44 -7.49
N ILE A 430 8.88 13.38 -7.03
CA ILE A 430 7.76 13.05 -7.89
C ILE A 430 7.34 14.30 -8.67
N ILE A 431 7.11 14.16 -9.98
CA ILE A 431 6.78 15.29 -10.87
C ILE A 431 5.34 15.15 -11.38
N PHE A 432 4.48 16.10 -11.02
CA PHE A 432 3.14 16.23 -11.59
C PHE A 432 3.19 17.21 -12.76
N LYS A 433 3.06 16.69 -13.98
CA LYS A 433 3.13 17.48 -15.21
C LYS A 433 1.83 18.27 -15.43
N ARG A 434 1.95 19.46 -16.00
CA ARG A 434 0.82 20.24 -16.52
C ARG A 434 -0.08 19.37 -17.41
N ASN A 435 -1.36 19.30 -17.08
CA ASN A 435 -2.38 18.57 -17.85
C ASN A 435 -3.39 19.50 -18.56
N THR A 436 -3.13 20.81 -18.55
CA THR A 436 -3.92 21.82 -19.26
C THR A 436 -3.15 22.44 -20.41
N HIS A 437 -3.86 22.90 -21.44
CA HIS A 437 -3.23 23.71 -22.48
C HIS A 437 -2.78 25.06 -21.92
N LYS A 438 -1.59 25.52 -22.35
CA LYS A 438 -1.09 26.86 -22.07
C LYS A 438 -1.97 27.89 -22.75
N GLN A 439 -2.44 28.86 -21.98
CA GLN A 439 -3.33 29.91 -22.46
C GLN A 439 -2.53 31.04 -23.09
N VAL A 440 -3.14 31.75 -24.04
CA VAL A 440 -2.53 32.89 -24.75
C VAL A 440 -1.92 33.94 -23.78
N PRO A 441 -2.55 34.35 -22.67
CA PRO A 441 -1.93 35.26 -21.72
C PRO A 441 -0.62 34.78 -21.12
N GLU A 442 -0.46 33.46 -20.90
CA GLU A 442 0.78 32.90 -20.34
C GLU A 442 1.95 33.01 -21.34
N TYR A 443 1.69 32.83 -22.63
CA TYR A 443 2.69 33.07 -23.69
C TYR A 443 3.07 34.56 -23.78
N ILE A 444 2.11 35.47 -23.59
CA ILE A 444 2.39 36.92 -23.56
C ILE A 444 3.27 37.28 -22.36
N ILE A 445 2.98 36.71 -21.18
CA ILE A 445 3.77 36.94 -19.97
C ILE A 445 5.21 36.47 -20.20
N GLU A 446 5.39 35.25 -20.71
CA GLU A 446 6.72 34.71 -21.01
C GLU A 446 7.47 35.56 -22.05
N ALA A 447 6.79 36.02 -23.10
CA ALA A 447 7.38 36.92 -24.09
C ALA A 447 7.86 38.23 -23.45
N LEU A 448 7.04 38.84 -22.58
CA LEU A 448 7.37 40.08 -21.89
C LEU A 448 8.51 39.89 -20.87
N GLU A 449 8.56 38.75 -20.18
CA GLU A 449 9.67 38.39 -19.28
C GLU A 449 10.99 38.28 -20.05
N ASN A 450 10.98 37.63 -21.21
CA ASN A 450 12.15 37.49 -22.07
C ASN A 450 12.58 38.83 -22.69
N LEU A 451 11.63 39.64 -23.17
CA LEU A 451 11.91 40.97 -23.73
C LEU A 451 12.40 41.96 -22.65
N ASN A 452 12.01 41.75 -21.39
CA ASN A 452 12.38 42.51 -20.19
C ASN A 452 12.15 44.04 -20.30
N LYS A 453 11.19 44.44 -21.13
CA LYS A 453 10.79 45.84 -21.31
C LYS A 453 9.33 45.93 -21.75
N PRO A 454 8.66 47.07 -21.54
CA PRO A 454 7.40 47.35 -22.21
C PRO A 454 7.57 47.24 -23.72
N SER A 455 6.80 46.36 -24.35
CA SER A 455 6.94 46.04 -25.77
C SER A 455 5.62 46.20 -26.51
N LYS A 456 5.71 46.52 -27.80
CA LYS A 456 4.52 46.62 -28.66
C LYS A 456 3.91 45.24 -28.88
N LEU A 457 2.60 45.19 -29.08
CA LEU A 457 1.87 43.96 -29.37
C LEU A 457 2.47 43.18 -30.55
N SER A 458 2.89 43.88 -31.60
CA SER A 458 3.57 43.30 -32.75
C SER A 458 4.89 42.61 -32.40
N GLU A 459 5.69 43.19 -31.50
CA GLU A 459 6.96 42.60 -31.04
C GLU A 459 6.71 41.35 -30.19
N ILE A 460 5.68 41.39 -29.34
CA ILE A 460 5.24 40.24 -28.53
C ILE A 460 4.74 39.11 -29.45
N PHE A 461 3.92 39.46 -30.46
CA PHE A 461 3.41 38.50 -31.44
C PHE A 461 4.55 37.84 -32.23
N GLU A 462 5.51 38.62 -32.73
CA GLU A 462 6.67 38.10 -33.45
C GLU A 462 7.49 37.15 -32.57
N TRP A 463 7.74 37.51 -31.31
CA TRP A 463 8.43 36.64 -30.37
C TRP A 463 7.68 35.31 -30.15
N ILE A 464 6.36 35.37 -29.96
CA ILE A 464 5.52 34.17 -29.78
C ILE A 464 5.52 33.33 -31.04
N CYS A 465 5.38 33.89 -32.24
CA CYS A 465 5.39 33.13 -33.49
C CYS A 465 6.74 32.44 -33.73
N ASN A 466 7.85 33.04 -33.31
CA ASN A 466 9.18 32.46 -33.47
C ASN A 466 9.44 31.28 -32.52
N HIS A 467 8.90 31.30 -31.29
CA HIS A 467 9.15 30.26 -30.28
C HIS A 467 8.01 29.24 -30.18
N TYR A 468 6.78 29.67 -30.47
CA TYR A 468 5.53 28.91 -30.34
C TYR A 468 4.60 29.20 -31.54
N PRO A 469 4.92 28.70 -32.75
CA PRO A 469 4.22 29.07 -34.00
C PRO A 469 2.70 28.85 -33.99
N GLU A 470 2.19 27.92 -33.17
CA GLU A 470 0.77 27.56 -33.10
C GLU A 470 0.02 28.20 -31.91
N ALA A 471 0.69 28.99 -31.07
CA ALA A 471 0.11 29.51 -29.83
C ALA A 471 -0.98 30.58 -30.04
N THR A 472 -0.98 31.28 -31.17
CA THR A 472 -1.99 32.29 -31.51
C THR A 472 -2.16 32.43 -33.01
N LYS A 473 -3.37 32.81 -33.45
CA LYS A 473 -3.73 32.93 -34.88
C LYS A 473 -3.43 34.29 -35.49
N SER A 474 -3.45 35.36 -34.68
CA SER A 474 -3.20 36.72 -35.15
C SER A 474 -2.82 37.66 -34.01
N GLU A 475 -2.33 38.86 -34.37
CA GLU A 475 -2.04 39.94 -33.44
C GLU A 475 -3.32 40.42 -32.71
N GLU A 476 -4.48 40.45 -33.39
CA GLU A 476 -5.76 40.85 -32.79
C GLU A 476 -6.22 39.87 -31.71
N ALA A 477 -5.99 38.57 -31.90
CA ALA A 477 -6.33 37.56 -30.90
C ALA A 477 -5.52 37.71 -29.61
N LEU A 478 -4.25 38.16 -29.71
CA LEU A 478 -3.42 38.52 -28.55
C LEU A 478 -3.98 39.73 -27.81
N ARG A 479 -4.43 40.77 -28.54
CA ARG A 479 -4.97 42.00 -27.94
C ARG A 479 -6.10 41.73 -26.96
N GLY A 480 -7.07 40.90 -27.35
CA GLY A 480 -8.19 40.53 -26.48
C GLY A 480 -7.74 39.69 -25.27
N SER A 481 -6.66 38.91 -25.42
CA SER A 481 -6.10 38.09 -24.35
C SER A 481 -5.34 38.92 -23.32
N CYS A 482 -4.61 39.97 -23.73
CA CYS A 482 -3.96 40.90 -22.81
C CYS A 482 -4.94 41.57 -21.84
N GLN A 483 -6.17 41.84 -22.28
CA GLN A 483 -7.19 42.49 -21.45
C GLN A 483 -7.83 41.57 -20.40
N ARG A 484 -7.71 40.25 -20.57
CA ARG A 484 -8.32 39.25 -19.68
C ARG A 484 -7.42 38.84 -18.52
N SER A 485 -6.15 39.22 -18.54
CA SER A 485 -5.20 38.90 -17.47
C SER A 485 -4.91 40.13 -16.61
N ASN A 486 -4.98 39.95 -15.30
CA ASN A 486 -4.62 40.99 -14.32
C ASN A 486 -3.10 41.16 -14.16
N GLU A 487 -2.32 40.23 -14.74
CA GLU A 487 -0.85 40.25 -14.68
C GLU A 487 -0.22 41.08 -15.81
N ILE A 488 -1.03 41.52 -16.78
CA ILE A 488 -0.59 42.32 -17.91
C ILE A 488 -1.16 43.74 -17.77
N ILE A 489 -0.29 44.73 -17.92
CA ILE A 489 -0.65 46.15 -17.97
C ILE A 489 -0.47 46.69 -19.39
N TYR A 490 -1.22 47.74 -19.72
CA TYR A 490 -1.12 48.45 -20.99
C TYR A 490 -0.65 49.90 -20.78
N PHE A 491 -0.03 50.49 -21.80
CA PHE A 491 0.47 51.86 -21.75
C PHE A 491 -0.37 52.75 -22.67
N GLY A 492 -1.43 53.36 -22.12
CA GLY A 492 -2.33 54.22 -22.90
C GLY A 492 -2.94 53.52 -24.11
N ARG A 493 -2.86 54.16 -25.30
CA ARG A 493 -3.40 53.64 -26.57
C ARG A 493 -2.32 53.20 -27.56
N SER A 494 -1.07 53.02 -27.12
CA SER A 494 0.06 52.72 -28.02
C SER A 494 0.17 51.25 -28.43
N SER A 495 -0.76 50.39 -27.99
CA SER A 495 -0.64 48.92 -28.10
C SER A 495 0.66 48.38 -27.50
N THR A 496 1.18 49.06 -26.47
CA THR A 496 2.34 48.63 -25.70
C THR A 496 1.85 47.98 -24.42
N PHE A 497 2.44 46.83 -24.08
CA PHE A 497 2.08 46.03 -22.92
C PHE A 497 3.31 45.77 -22.06
N GLY A 498 3.07 45.44 -20.79
CA GLY A 498 4.10 45.10 -19.82
C GLY A 498 3.52 44.26 -18.69
N LEU A 499 4.37 43.86 -17.75
CA LEU A 499 3.95 43.03 -16.63
C LEU A 499 3.53 43.88 -15.44
N LYS A 500 2.43 43.51 -14.78
CA LYS A 500 1.91 44.19 -13.58
C LYS A 500 2.95 44.24 -12.46
N LYS A 501 3.72 43.16 -12.29
CA LYS A 501 4.80 43.09 -11.30
C LYS A 501 5.86 44.19 -11.46
N TRP A 502 6.04 44.71 -12.68
CA TRP A 502 7.02 45.78 -12.93
C TRP A 502 6.65 47.10 -12.27
N GLU A 503 5.37 47.39 -12.01
CA GLU A 503 5.00 48.63 -11.30
C GLU A 503 5.54 48.67 -9.87
N ASN A 504 5.76 47.50 -9.25
CA ASN A 504 6.29 47.38 -7.89
C ASN A 504 7.81 47.23 -7.85
N THR A 505 8.43 46.73 -8.93
CA THR A 505 9.88 46.48 -8.98
C THR A 505 10.66 47.54 -9.72
N ARG A 506 10.00 48.41 -10.50
CA ARG A 506 10.62 49.41 -11.36
C ARG A 506 9.97 50.77 -11.24
N ASN A 507 10.77 51.78 -10.87
CA ASN A 507 10.30 53.15 -10.65
C ASN A 507 9.91 53.89 -11.94
N ASP A 508 10.32 53.38 -13.11
CA ASP A 508 10.03 53.96 -14.44
C ASP A 508 8.76 53.40 -15.09
N ILE A 509 8.08 52.43 -14.44
CA ILE A 509 6.93 51.74 -15.03
C ILE A 509 5.65 52.00 -14.23
N LYS A 510 4.66 52.53 -14.95
CA LYS A 510 3.27 52.61 -14.51
C LYS A 510 2.36 52.34 -15.70
N GLY A 511 1.44 51.40 -15.54
CA GLY A 511 0.41 51.05 -16.50
C GLY A 511 -0.71 52.10 -16.58
N GLY A 512 -1.65 51.86 -17.47
CA GLY A 512 -2.79 52.74 -17.69
C GLY A 512 -2.49 53.97 -18.57
N THR A 513 -3.47 54.85 -18.60
CA THR A 513 -3.48 56.12 -19.31
C THR A 513 -2.93 57.25 -18.44
N ILE A 514 -2.64 58.40 -19.06
CA ILE A 514 -2.28 59.62 -18.30
C ILE A 514 -3.38 59.98 -17.29
N LYS A 515 -4.67 59.75 -17.63
CA LYS A 515 -5.77 60.03 -16.71
C LYS A 515 -5.69 59.17 -15.45
N ASP A 516 -5.39 57.88 -15.61
CA ASP A 516 -5.31 56.96 -14.48
C ASP A 516 -4.20 57.37 -13.51
N ILE A 517 -3.03 57.74 -14.03
CA ILE A 517 -1.90 58.26 -13.23
C ILE A 517 -2.28 59.55 -12.50
N VAL A 518 -2.97 60.47 -13.18
CA VAL A 518 -3.42 61.74 -12.57
C VAL A 518 -4.50 61.50 -11.51
N THR A 519 -5.44 60.58 -11.76
CA THR A 519 -6.46 60.20 -10.80
C THR A 519 -5.83 59.64 -9.52
N GLU A 520 -4.90 58.68 -9.64
CA GLU A 520 -4.22 58.09 -8.48
C GLU A 520 -3.45 59.14 -7.67
N LEU A 521 -2.77 60.09 -8.34
CA LEU A 521 -2.09 61.20 -7.67
C LEU A 521 -3.08 62.09 -6.91
N LEU A 522 -4.22 62.42 -7.51
CA LEU A 522 -5.23 63.30 -6.91
C LEU A 522 -6.06 62.62 -5.82
N GLU A 523 -6.30 61.32 -5.92
CA GLU A 523 -6.96 60.53 -4.86
C GLU A 523 -6.18 60.62 -3.55
N ASN A 524 -4.86 60.59 -3.64
CA ASN A 524 -3.94 60.72 -2.50
C ASN A 524 -3.73 62.16 -2.01
N SER A 525 -4.39 63.17 -2.59
CA SER A 525 -4.26 64.58 -2.21
C SER A 525 -5.58 65.18 -1.71
N ASN A 526 -5.53 65.90 -0.59
CA ASN A 526 -6.69 66.61 -0.03
C ASN A 526 -6.89 68.01 -0.62
N THR A 527 -5.99 68.49 -1.47
CA THR A 527 -6.11 69.77 -2.17
C THR A 527 -5.91 69.59 -3.67
N PRO A 528 -6.47 70.47 -4.53
CA PRO A 528 -6.14 70.51 -5.94
C PRO A 528 -4.63 70.64 -6.16
N ILE A 529 -4.09 69.89 -7.12
CA ILE A 529 -2.66 69.87 -7.43
C ILE A 529 -2.41 70.74 -8.67
N HIS A 530 -1.36 71.54 -8.64
CA HIS A 530 -0.98 72.35 -9.80
C HIS A 530 -0.48 71.48 -10.96
N ILE A 531 -0.76 71.87 -12.21
CA ILE A 531 -0.36 71.09 -13.39
C ILE A 531 1.14 70.78 -13.46
N THR A 532 2.00 71.63 -12.90
CA THR A 532 3.45 71.43 -12.87
C THR A 532 3.84 70.19 -12.07
N GLU A 533 3.24 70.00 -10.89
CA GLU A 533 3.47 68.80 -10.07
C GLU A 533 2.88 67.55 -10.74
N ILE A 534 1.70 67.69 -11.34
CA ILE A 534 1.09 66.61 -12.13
C ILE A 534 2.00 66.22 -13.31
N LEU A 535 2.60 67.19 -13.99
CA LEU A 535 3.50 66.95 -15.09
C LEU A 535 4.78 66.25 -14.62
N GLU A 536 5.35 66.68 -13.50
CA GLU A 536 6.51 66.03 -12.88
C GLU A 536 6.22 64.56 -12.54
N GLU A 537 5.06 64.27 -11.94
CA GLU A 537 4.65 62.91 -11.63
C GLU A 537 4.47 62.07 -12.90
N VAL A 538 3.75 62.60 -13.89
CA VAL A 538 3.49 61.89 -15.15
C VAL A 538 4.79 61.68 -15.93
N HIS A 539 5.76 62.60 -15.84
CA HIS A 539 7.05 62.49 -16.53
C HIS A 539 7.92 61.34 -16.03
N LYS A 540 7.74 60.87 -14.79
CA LYS A 540 8.38 59.64 -14.30
C LYS A 540 8.10 58.44 -15.20
N TYR A 541 6.90 58.40 -15.79
CA TYR A 541 6.40 57.25 -16.56
C TYR A 541 6.16 57.58 -18.05
N ARG A 542 6.01 58.87 -18.41
CA ARG A 542 5.62 59.36 -19.74
C ARG A 542 6.35 60.66 -20.10
N ALA A 543 7.68 60.58 -20.24
CA ALA A 543 8.56 61.75 -20.44
C ALA A 543 8.21 62.67 -21.63
N LYS A 544 7.49 62.18 -22.65
CA LYS A 544 7.18 62.96 -23.87
C LYS A 544 5.91 63.82 -23.80
N THR A 545 5.14 63.76 -22.70
CA THR A 545 3.92 64.57 -22.57
C THR A 545 4.23 66.01 -22.14
N ASN A 546 3.23 66.89 -22.20
CA ASN A 546 3.35 68.29 -21.76
C ASN A 546 2.06 68.76 -21.08
N GLU A 547 2.10 69.91 -20.38
CA GLU A 547 0.96 70.46 -19.65
C GLU A 547 -0.31 70.56 -20.51
N ARG A 548 -0.16 71.04 -21.76
CA ARG A 548 -1.28 71.24 -22.69
C ARG A 548 -1.96 69.90 -23.04
N ASN A 549 -1.17 68.87 -23.29
CA ASN A 549 -1.67 67.53 -23.59
C ASN A 549 -2.39 66.93 -22.38
N ILE A 550 -1.83 67.07 -21.17
CA ILE A 550 -2.49 66.60 -19.94
C ILE A 550 -3.83 67.30 -19.77
N ILE A 551 -3.86 68.63 -19.76
CA ILE A 551 -5.11 69.42 -19.59
C ILE A 551 -6.15 69.06 -20.66
N THR A 552 -5.72 68.93 -21.92
CA THR A 552 -6.65 68.58 -23.01
C THR A 552 -7.23 67.18 -22.82
N ASN A 553 -6.42 66.19 -22.42
CA ASN A 553 -6.91 64.84 -22.15
C ASN A 553 -7.88 64.80 -20.97
N LEU A 554 -7.59 65.52 -19.88
CA LEU A 554 -8.45 65.59 -18.71
C LEU A 554 -9.80 66.28 -19.02
N LYS A 555 -9.80 67.32 -19.86
CA LYS A 555 -11.04 67.97 -20.33
C LYS A 555 -11.90 67.08 -21.21
N LEU A 556 -11.27 66.19 -21.99
CA LEU A 556 -11.94 65.20 -22.83
C LEU A 556 -12.36 63.95 -22.03
N ASP A 557 -12.49 64.07 -20.71
CA ASP A 557 -12.98 62.99 -19.89
C ASP A 557 -14.50 62.80 -20.01
N PRO A 558 -14.99 61.66 -20.54
CA PRO A 558 -16.42 61.45 -20.74
C PRO A 558 -17.19 61.47 -19.43
N ASN A 559 -16.56 61.03 -18.34
CA ASN A 559 -17.14 61.01 -17.00
C ASN A 559 -17.05 62.37 -16.30
N LYS A 560 -16.33 63.33 -16.88
CA LYS A 560 -16.06 64.65 -16.29
C LYS A 560 -15.51 64.54 -14.85
N SER A 561 -14.64 63.57 -14.60
CA SER A 561 -14.12 63.27 -13.27
C SER A 561 -13.18 64.35 -12.70
N PHE A 562 -12.71 65.27 -13.54
CA PHE A 562 -11.71 66.28 -13.17
C PHE A 562 -12.31 67.69 -13.14
N ILE A 563 -11.96 68.48 -12.13
CA ILE A 563 -12.22 69.92 -12.05
C ILE A 563 -10.90 70.65 -12.32
N ILE A 564 -10.94 71.65 -13.22
CA ILE A 564 -9.78 72.50 -13.53
C ILE A 564 -10.08 73.91 -13.03
N PHE A 565 -9.42 74.30 -11.96
CA PHE A 565 -9.53 75.61 -11.35
C PHE A 565 -8.66 76.66 -12.05
N ASN A 566 -8.80 77.92 -11.63
CA ASN A 566 -7.95 79.01 -12.09
C ASN A 566 -6.48 78.73 -11.78
N GLN A 567 -5.57 79.32 -12.56
CA GLN A 567 -4.12 79.07 -12.45
C GLN A 567 -3.71 77.60 -12.60
N LYS A 568 -4.46 76.79 -13.37
CA LYS A 568 -4.12 75.40 -13.72
C LYS A 568 -4.00 74.44 -12.53
N PHE A 569 -4.72 74.70 -11.44
CA PHE A 569 -4.95 73.70 -10.39
C PHE A 569 -5.99 72.68 -10.85
N ILE A 570 -5.76 71.40 -10.53
CA ILE A 570 -6.61 70.29 -10.98
C ILE A 570 -7.00 69.47 -9.76
N GLY A 571 -8.28 69.16 -9.63
CA GLY A 571 -8.84 68.29 -8.59
C GLY A 571 -9.77 67.23 -9.17
N LEU A 572 -10.26 66.34 -8.32
CA LEU A 572 -11.28 65.36 -8.67
C LEU A 572 -12.67 65.84 -8.24
N LEU A 573 -13.67 65.62 -9.09
CA LEU A 573 -15.05 66.05 -8.83
C LEU A 573 -15.67 65.35 -7.61
N ASN A 574 -15.32 64.09 -7.36
CA ASN A 574 -15.80 63.34 -6.19
C ASN A 574 -15.17 63.81 -4.85
N LYS A 575 -14.08 64.57 -4.90
CA LYS A 575 -13.40 65.17 -3.74
C LYS A 575 -13.67 66.67 -3.61
N VAL A 576 -14.64 67.21 -4.35
CA VAL A 576 -14.93 68.65 -4.39
C VAL A 576 -15.21 69.24 -3.01
N ASN A 577 -15.82 68.46 -2.10
CA ASN A 577 -16.12 68.88 -0.73
C ASN A 577 -14.89 68.93 0.18
N ASP A 578 -13.78 68.27 -0.21
CA ASP A 578 -12.53 68.31 0.54
C ASP A 578 -11.70 69.56 0.21
N TYR A 579 -12.04 70.26 -0.88
CA TYR A 579 -11.29 71.38 -1.41
C TYR A 579 -11.79 72.73 -0.89
N ASP A 580 -10.88 73.68 -0.70
CA ASP A 580 -11.23 75.09 -0.50
C ASP A 580 -11.62 75.73 -1.84
N LEU A 581 -12.86 75.52 -2.26
CA LEU A 581 -13.38 76.02 -3.54
C LEU A 581 -13.29 77.54 -3.65
N ILE A 582 -13.56 78.24 -2.54
CA ILE A 582 -13.51 79.71 -2.49
C ILE A 582 -12.11 80.19 -2.84
N LYS A 583 -11.07 79.58 -2.27
CA LYS A 583 -9.68 79.89 -2.61
C LYS A 583 -9.39 79.69 -4.09
N TYR A 584 -9.62 78.48 -4.62
CA TYR A 584 -9.15 78.11 -5.96
C TYR A 584 -10.00 78.69 -7.12
N GLU A 585 -11.31 78.90 -6.92
CA GLU A 585 -12.16 79.55 -7.91
C GLU A 585 -11.92 81.06 -7.98
N ASN A 586 -11.65 81.72 -6.85
CA ASN A 586 -11.41 83.17 -6.81
C ASN A 586 -10.00 83.59 -7.23
N LEU A 587 -9.09 82.65 -7.51
CA LEU A 587 -7.79 83.00 -8.07
C LEU A 587 -7.96 83.79 -9.38
N PRO A 588 -7.31 84.96 -9.56
CA PRO A 588 -7.53 85.78 -10.74
C PRO A 588 -7.18 85.03 -12.02
N ILE A 589 -8.07 85.04 -13.02
CA ILE A 589 -7.81 84.42 -14.34
C ILE A 589 -6.50 84.96 -14.95
N GLN A 590 -6.23 86.25 -14.76
CA GLN A 590 -5.04 86.94 -15.29
C GLN A 590 -3.90 87.11 -14.25
N LEU A 591 -3.85 86.28 -13.20
CA LEU A 591 -2.82 86.39 -12.15
C LEU A 591 -1.39 86.39 -12.72
N GLY A 592 -1.11 85.61 -13.77
CA GLY A 592 0.19 85.65 -14.46
C GLY A 592 0.59 87.02 -15.02
N LYS A 593 -0.37 87.86 -15.47
CA LYS A 593 -0.09 89.25 -15.87
C LYS A 593 0.23 90.13 -14.67
N ILE A 594 -0.45 89.91 -13.54
CA ILE A 594 -0.22 90.62 -12.29
C ILE A 594 1.21 90.33 -11.80
N ILE A 595 1.59 89.05 -11.75
CA ILE A 595 2.94 88.59 -11.38
C ILE A 595 3.99 89.24 -12.30
N LYS A 596 3.85 89.09 -13.62
CA LYS A 596 4.79 89.68 -14.60
C LYS A 596 4.87 91.21 -14.48
N GLY A 597 3.76 91.88 -14.17
CA GLY A 597 3.70 93.32 -13.95
C GLY A 597 4.45 93.76 -12.69
N LYS A 598 4.35 93.00 -11.59
CA LYS A 598 5.09 93.27 -10.34
C LYS A 598 6.59 93.09 -10.50
N LEU A 599 6.99 92.09 -11.29
CA LEU A 599 8.40 91.84 -11.62
C LEU A 599 8.99 92.93 -12.52
N LYS A 600 8.27 93.34 -13.58
CA LYS A 600 8.72 94.43 -14.48
C LYS A 600 8.91 95.77 -13.76
N LYS A 601 8.19 96.00 -12.67
CA LYS A 601 8.31 97.22 -11.85
C LYS A 601 9.41 97.11 -10.78
N ASN A 602 10.20 96.03 -10.74
CA ASN A 602 11.19 95.71 -9.68
C ASN A 602 10.62 95.80 -8.25
N THR A 603 9.31 95.59 -8.11
CA THR A 603 8.61 95.70 -6.81
C THR A 603 8.70 94.44 -5.95
N LEU A 604 9.02 93.30 -6.54
CA LEU A 604 9.19 92.00 -5.88
C LEU A 604 10.31 91.28 -6.64
N ASN A 605 11.46 91.04 -6.01
CA ASN A 605 12.68 90.61 -6.72
C ASN A 605 13.20 89.23 -6.29
N ASP A 606 12.57 88.61 -5.30
CA ASP A 606 12.91 87.26 -4.83
C ASP A 606 11.65 86.41 -4.55
N ILE A 607 11.84 85.09 -4.47
CA ILE A 607 10.77 84.13 -4.25
C ILE A 607 10.00 84.34 -2.94
N ASN A 608 10.65 84.80 -1.87
CA ASN A 608 10.01 84.99 -0.57
C ASN A 608 9.09 86.20 -0.59
N GLN A 609 9.52 87.29 -1.23
CA GLN A 609 8.69 88.48 -1.47
C GLN A 609 7.46 88.16 -2.32
N MET A 610 7.66 87.38 -3.39
CA MET A 610 6.55 86.94 -4.25
C MET A 610 5.60 86.01 -3.49
N SER A 611 6.12 85.05 -2.72
CA SER A 611 5.33 84.15 -1.89
C SER A 611 4.53 84.90 -0.83
N ASN A 612 5.13 85.87 -0.14
CA ASN A 612 4.41 86.69 0.85
C ASN A 612 3.30 87.52 0.21
N PHE A 613 3.54 88.08 -0.98
CA PHE A 613 2.51 88.80 -1.73
C PHE A 613 1.35 87.87 -2.12
N LEU A 614 1.64 86.70 -2.70
CA LEU A 614 0.60 85.77 -3.15
C LEU A 614 -0.14 85.10 -1.98
N ASN A 615 0.55 84.80 -0.88
CA ASN A 615 -0.07 84.29 0.34
C ASN A 615 -1.03 85.34 0.94
N LYS A 616 -0.57 86.59 1.12
CA LYS A 616 -1.41 87.64 1.71
C LYS A 616 -2.67 87.98 0.89
N ASN A 617 -2.57 87.91 -0.44
CA ASN A 617 -3.67 88.33 -1.32
C ASN A 617 -4.58 87.18 -1.78
N TYR A 618 -4.08 85.93 -1.79
CA TYR A 618 -4.77 84.79 -2.39
C TYR A 618 -4.61 83.47 -1.61
N ASP A 619 -4.02 83.51 -0.41
CA ASP A 619 -3.76 82.36 0.45
C ASP A 619 -2.96 81.22 -0.23
N LEU A 620 -2.10 81.58 -1.19
CA LEU A 620 -1.22 80.63 -1.86
C LEU A 620 -0.04 80.29 -0.96
N THR A 621 0.22 79.00 -0.80
CA THR A 621 1.41 78.50 -0.11
C THR A 621 2.68 78.81 -0.91
N LEU A 622 3.85 78.68 -0.27
CA LEU A 622 5.14 78.80 -0.96
C LEU A 622 5.28 77.78 -2.11
N LYS A 623 4.79 76.56 -1.91
CA LYS A 623 4.82 75.49 -2.93
C LYS A 623 3.95 75.85 -4.14
N GLU A 624 2.71 76.26 -3.89
CA GLU A 624 1.78 76.71 -4.93
C GLU A 624 2.33 77.92 -5.70
N THR A 625 2.94 78.87 -4.99
CA THR A 625 3.62 80.02 -5.59
C THR A 625 4.72 79.57 -6.55
N LYS A 626 5.62 78.67 -6.11
CA LYS A 626 6.68 78.13 -6.95
C LYS A 626 6.13 77.46 -8.20
N ASN A 627 5.09 76.63 -8.07
CA ASN A 627 4.48 75.93 -9.20
C ASN A 627 3.90 76.90 -10.25
N ILE A 628 3.20 77.96 -9.81
CA ILE A 628 2.64 78.98 -10.70
C ILE A 628 3.77 79.71 -11.45
N LEU A 629 4.84 80.09 -10.75
CA LEU A 629 6.00 80.75 -11.36
C LEU A 629 6.69 79.86 -12.39
N THR A 630 6.91 78.59 -12.06
CA THR A 630 7.48 77.58 -12.97
C THR A 630 6.64 77.47 -14.24
N SER A 631 5.31 77.34 -14.13
CA SER A 631 4.43 77.25 -15.31
C SER A 631 4.33 78.55 -16.13
N LEU A 632 4.74 79.69 -15.56
CA LEU A 632 4.88 80.97 -16.26
C LEU A 632 6.27 81.17 -16.89
N ASN A 633 7.19 80.22 -16.72
CA ASN A 633 8.62 80.31 -17.06
C ASN A 633 9.31 81.51 -16.39
N ILE A 634 9.03 81.72 -15.10
CA ILE A 634 9.63 82.78 -14.29
C ILE A 634 10.56 82.13 -13.27
N ASN A 635 11.82 82.57 -13.23
CA ASN A 635 12.82 82.13 -12.25
C ASN A 635 13.12 83.30 -11.30
N LEU A 636 12.98 83.08 -9.99
CA LEU A 636 13.14 84.07 -8.91
C LEU A 636 13.88 83.50 -7.71
#